data_AF-A0A2N1J5X9-F1
#
_entry.id   AF-A0A2N1J5X9-F1
#
_cell.length_a   1.000
_cell.length_b   1.000
_cell.length_c   1.000
_cell.angle_alpha   90.00
_cell.angle_beta   90.00
_cell.angle_gamma   90.00
#
_symmetry.space_group_name_H-M   'P 1'
#
loop_
_entity.id
_entity.type
_entity.pdbx_description
1 polymer ?
#
loop_
_entity_poly.entity_id
_entity_poly.type
_entity_poly.pdbx_seq_one_letter_code
_entity_poly.pdbx_strand_id
1 'polypeptide(L)'
;MSGLINYKGINVKKELYPIIKHIEDVDKYREELGRLSSSWDIFALLGQLGDINIDIGKTKENFLNLTSTLLNHLSEQTIKKVTAEMNFKAQVAIDVVIRNLFERTADIGFLATDDDIRVFIESYVSDYNDESIELKHEIQKRFKEYVAKYSVYFDIVLVNTKGKILARLDENEKIEKVDLSFVNEVLNTNDEYVETYKHHDFIPQDKNTLVYSYKVTKSNNPNSENLGVLCLCFKFQDEMKGVFNNLVDTKNKESITILDESGVVIASSDKVHIPLGSKLPIVLNDEYKIVSFAGRDYIAKTCKTNGYQGFKGLSWYGHIMIPLEYAFLSDELESSSVDDKVIEAMMNNEQHFSKELQEVFNKSKTIQDNLNRVIWNGNISQSKVNSSNREFSKSLLNEIGVTGVKANSSLSNLNKTIINSIIKDSEFLSSLAIDIMDRNLYERANDCRWWALTSFFRKALDNLETIEDKKDEISSILKYINDLYTVYTNLLIFDKNGKIIAVSNKKEEHLVGKILTQEWVQKSLNLKNTSKYCVSKFQKSNLYENESTYIYCSAIRSLIDEKKINGGIAIVFDSTFQFNAMLNETLPKDNKGEKIDGVFALFTNKDKTIISSTNEKFKIDSILDLDDKFFTLQNAQKLSQIVEYEGKYYAVAVRCSSGYREYKSSVDDYKNDVLCFVFIYIGDINSKNRFKHKVKDKFNVSSKKSLTQDSVDLATFNLGSKFLAVEAKNIICSIGIDKLEESIDMDKKNHFKGMVLYKQNLISVLDIRDFINEEIEDDELENIILLQYDKDNVEHCVGILVSSLENISVVERKSIQHIQNHFLGAGTLIQSLVDIEENGNSKVAMILDIKKIDDNLTQELS
;
A
#
# COMPACT_ATOMS: atom_id res chain seq x y z
N MET A 1 -33.73 8.09 -8.70
CA MET A 1 -34.15 6.71 -9.00
C MET A 1 -33.83 6.24 -10.43
N SER A 2 -33.35 7.09 -11.35
CA SER A 2 -32.89 6.66 -12.69
C SER A 2 -31.39 6.31 -12.67
N GLY A 3 -31.03 5.07 -12.35
CA GLY A 3 -29.62 4.65 -12.33
C GLY A 3 -29.32 3.30 -11.68
N LEU A 4 -30.30 2.69 -11.02
CA LEU A 4 -30.17 1.37 -10.39
C LEU A 4 -30.78 0.28 -11.31
N ILE A 5 -30.09 -0.86 -11.40
CA ILE A 5 -30.51 -2.07 -12.11
C ILE A 5 -30.68 -3.18 -11.08
N ASN A 6 -31.75 -3.97 -11.20
CA ASN A 6 -31.92 -5.16 -10.39
C ASN A 6 -31.00 -6.28 -10.90
N TYR A 7 -29.99 -6.64 -10.10
CA TYR A 7 -29.07 -7.74 -10.35
C TYR A 7 -29.35 -8.86 -9.34
N LYS A 8 -29.99 -9.94 -9.82
CA LYS A 8 -30.35 -11.13 -9.03
C LYS A 8 -31.02 -10.82 -7.66
N GLY A 9 -31.91 -9.84 -7.61
CA GLY A 9 -32.68 -9.49 -6.40
C GLY A 9 -32.12 -8.32 -5.59
N ILE A 10 -31.00 -7.70 -6.01
CA ILE A 10 -30.40 -6.53 -5.35
C ILE A 10 -30.32 -5.36 -6.33
N ASN A 11 -30.56 -4.14 -5.83
CA ASN A 11 -30.41 -2.93 -6.62
C ASN A 11 -28.94 -2.53 -6.69
N VAL A 12 -28.41 -2.45 -7.90
CA VAL A 12 -26.99 -2.16 -8.17
C VAL A 12 -26.88 -0.96 -9.12
N LYS A 13 -25.90 -0.09 -8.94
CA LYS A 13 -25.65 1.01 -9.89
C LYS A 13 -25.36 0.46 -11.29
N LYS A 14 -25.91 1.11 -12.32
CA LYS A 14 -25.80 0.67 -13.73
C LYS A 14 -24.35 0.48 -14.20
N GLU A 15 -23.43 1.29 -13.71
CA GLU A 15 -22.00 1.25 -14.04
C GLU A 15 -21.30 -0.02 -13.54
N LEU A 16 -21.78 -0.59 -12.43
CA LEU A 16 -21.19 -1.78 -11.82
C LEU A 16 -21.67 -3.08 -12.48
N TYR A 17 -22.82 -3.04 -13.17
CA TYR A 17 -23.47 -4.23 -13.73
C TYR A 17 -22.57 -5.12 -14.60
N PRO A 18 -21.67 -4.59 -15.47
CA PRO A 18 -20.78 -5.43 -16.29
C PRO A 18 -19.72 -6.18 -15.46
N ILE A 19 -19.33 -5.63 -14.31
CA ILE A 19 -18.17 -6.07 -13.53
C ILE A 19 -18.58 -6.87 -12.31
N ILE A 20 -19.72 -6.56 -11.69
CA ILE A 20 -20.14 -7.09 -10.39
C ILE A 20 -20.16 -8.62 -10.33
N LYS A 21 -20.43 -9.29 -11.45
CA LYS A 21 -20.42 -10.76 -11.55
C LYS A 21 -19.03 -11.40 -11.39
N HIS A 22 -17.98 -10.60 -11.51
CA HIS A 22 -16.59 -11.03 -11.42
C HIS A 22 -15.96 -10.73 -10.07
N ILE A 23 -16.63 -9.96 -9.21
CA ILE A 23 -16.14 -9.64 -7.86
C ILE A 23 -16.54 -10.79 -6.93
N GLU A 24 -15.58 -11.65 -6.61
CA GLU A 24 -15.83 -12.91 -5.87
C GLU A 24 -16.48 -12.66 -4.50
N ASP A 25 -15.94 -11.71 -3.73
CA ASP A 25 -16.48 -11.34 -2.41
C ASP A 25 -17.94 -10.87 -2.52
N VAL A 26 -18.26 -10.05 -3.53
CA VAL A 26 -19.63 -9.55 -3.74
C VAL A 26 -20.56 -10.69 -4.11
N ASP A 27 -20.13 -11.64 -4.93
CA ASP A 27 -20.93 -12.81 -5.31
C ASP A 27 -21.21 -13.70 -4.09
N LYS A 28 -20.18 -13.95 -3.27
CA LYS A 28 -20.27 -14.72 -2.02
C LYS A 28 -21.23 -14.07 -1.03
N TYR A 29 -21.05 -12.78 -0.74
CA TYR A 29 -21.93 -12.04 0.16
C TYR A 29 -23.35 -11.97 -0.39
N ARG A 30 -23.52 -11.77 -1.70
CA ARG A 30 -24.84 -11.80 -2.33
C ARG A 30 -25.52 -13.15 -2.15
N GLU A 31 -24.82 -14.27 -2.33
CA GLU A 31 -25.38 -15.61 -2.11
C GLU A 31 -25.77 -15.85 -0.65
N GLU A 32 -24.90 -15.48 0.29
CA GLU A 32 -25.20 -15.55 1.72
C GLU A 32 -26.45 -14.74 2.04
N LEU A 33 -26.51 -13.48 1.59
CA LEU A 33 -27.60 -12.55 1.85
C LEU A 33 -28.90 -12.96 1.13
N GLY A 34 -28.79 -13.57 -0.05
CA GLY A 34 -29.92 -14.16 -0.77
C GLY A 34 -30.53 -15.34 -0.02
N ARG A 35 -29.70 -16.27 0.49
CA ARG A 35 -30.15 -17.38 1.34
C ARG A 35 -30.81 -16.86 2.61
N LEU A 36 -30.19 -15.87 3.24
CA LEU A 36 -30.73 -15.13 4.37
C LEU A 36 -32.13 -14.57 4.07
N SER A 37 -32.30 -13.83 2.96
CA SER A 37 -33.60 -13.27 2.58
C SER A 37 -34.68 -14.34 2.41
N SER A 38 -34.35 -15.49 1.82
CA SER A 38 -35.28 -16.62 1.72
C SER A 38 -35.63 -17.20 3.09
N SER A 39 -34.67 -17.30 4.00
CA SER A 39 -34.93 -17.69 5.39
C SER A 39 -35.88 -16.71 6.09
N TRP A 40 -35.72 -15.40 5.88
CA TRP A 40 -36.64 -14.39 6.41
C TRP A 40 -38.07 -14.53 5.90
N ASP A 41 -38.26 -14.87 4.62
CA ASP A 41 -39.59 -15.13 4.05
C ASP A 41 -40.25 -16.34 4.69
N ILE A 42 -39.49 -17.41 4.89
CA ILE A 42 -39.95 -18.60 5.61
C ILE A 42 -40.29 -18.25 7.06
N PHE A 43 -39.46 -17.46 7.73
CA PHE A 43 -39.68 -17.06 9.11
C PHE A 43 -40.88 -16.14 9.29
N ALA A 44 -41.14 -15.22 8.37
CA ALA A 44 -42.33 -14.37 8.40
C ALA A 44 -43.61 -15.22 8.25
N LEU A 45 -43.62 -16.19 7.33
CA LEU A 45 -44.74 -17.13 7.15
C LEU A 45 -44.94 -18.03 8.37
N LEU A 46 -43.86 -18.58 8.91
CA LEU A 46 -43.90 -19.41 10.12
C LEU A 46 -44.31 -18.60 11.35
N GLY A 47 -43.95 -17.32 11.42
CA GLY A 47 -44.37 -16.40 12.48
C GLY A 47 -45.88 -16.16 12.46
N GLN A 48 -46.47 -16.00 11.27
CA GLN A 48 -47.94 -15.94 11.13
C GLN A 48 -48.63 -17.24 11.54
N LEU A 49 -48.02 -18.40 11.29
CA LEU A 49 -48.54 -19.70 11.72
C LEU A 49 -48.34 -19.99 13.22
N GLY A 50 -47.34 -19.35 13.85
CA GLY A 50 -46.96 -19.55 15.25
C GLY A 50 -47.54 -18.55 16.25
N ASP A 51 -48.53 -17.75 15.85
CA ASP A 51 -49.08 -16.61 16.62
C ASP A 51 -48.00 -15.61 17.10
N ILE A 52 -46.92 -15.47 16.35
CA ILE A 52 -45.84 -14.52 16.62
C ILE A 52 -46.23 -13.19 15.97
N ASN A 53 -46.89 -12.32 16.74
CA ASN A 53 -47.37 -11.01 16.27
C ASN A 53 -46.23 -9.98 16.23
N ILE A 54 -45.19 -10.25 15.43
CA ILE A 54 -43.99 -9.41 15.30
C ILE A 54 -43.89 -8.87 13.88
N ASP A 55 -43.76 -7.55 13.74
CA ASP A 55 -43.47 -6.88 12.46
C ASP A 55 -42.00 -7.08 12.07
N ILE A 56 -41.69 -8.22 11.45
CA ILE A 56 -40.36 -8.54 10.90
C ILE A 56 -40.13 -7.85 9.55
N GLY A 57 -41.21 -7.37 8.89
CA GLY A 57 -41.17 -6.81 7.54
C GLY A 57 -40.27 -5.58 7.43
N LYS A 58 -40.38 -4.63 8.38
CA LYS A 58 -39.54 -3.43 8.42
C LYS A 58 -38.06 -3.76 8.63
N THR A 59 -37.75 -4.69 9.53
CA THR A 59 -36.36 -5.10 9.79
C THR A 59 -35.77 -5.78 8.55
N LYS A 60 -36.55 -6.62 7.87
CA LYS A 60 -36.15 -7.25 6.60
C LYS A 60 -35.87 -6.21 5.52
N GLU A 61 -36.76 -5.24 5.33
CA GLU A 61 -36.58 -4.19 4.31
C GLU A 61 -35.35 -3.32 4.58
N ASN A 62 -35.16 -2.90 5.83
CA ASN A 62 -33.97 -2.16 6.25
C ASN A 62 -32.69 -2.96 5.99
N PHE A 63 -32.73 -4.26 6.25
CA PHE A 63 -31.60 -5.15 6.02
C PHE A 63 -31.29 -5.36 4.52
N LEU A 64 -32.31 -5.49 3.67
CA LEU A 64 -32.15 -5.59 2.22
C LEU A 64 -31.62 -4.29 1.62
N ASN A 65 -32.10 -3.14 2.09
CA ASN A 65 -31.60 -1.83 1.67
C ASN A 65 -30.13 -1.65 2.09
N LEU A 66 -29.80 -1.98 3.34
CA LEU A 66 -28.42 -1.95 3.85
C LEU A 66 -27.50 -2.85 3.01
N THR A 67 -27.94 -4.08 2.72
CA THR A 67 -27.24 -5.04 1.86
C THR A 67 -26.96 -4.46 0.48
N SER A 68 -27.97 -3.86 -0.15
CA SER A 68 -27.83 -3.24 -1.46
C SER A 68 -26.81 -2.09 -1.43
N THR A 69 -26.87 -1.21 -0.43
CA THR A 69 -25.92 -0.12 -0.26
C THR A 69 -24.49 -0.64 -0.03
N LEU A 70 -24.34 -1.63 0.85
CA LEU A 70 -23.06 -2.26 1.17
C LEU A 70 -22.43 -2.93 -0.05
N LEU A 71 -23.18 -3.73 -0.81
CA LEU A 71 -22.64 -4.41 -1.99
C LEU A 71 -22.23 -3.42 -3.08
N ASN A 72 -22.96 -2.32 -3.26
CA ASN A 72 -22.54 -1.24 -4.17
C ASN A 72 -21.22 -0.61 -3.70
N HIS A 73 -21.10 -0.27 -2.42
CA HIS A 73 -19.87 0.31 -1.89
C HIS A 73 -18.69 -0.67 -1.94
N LEU A 74 -18.89 -1.93 -1.57
CA LEU A 74 -17.86 -2.96 -1.69
C LEU A 74 -17.40 -3.09 -3.14
N SER A 75 -18.33 -3.13 -4.09
CA SER A 75 -17.99 -3.20 -5.52
C SER A 75 -17.18 -1.98 -5.96
N GLU A 76 -17.59 -0.78 -5.57
CA GLU A 76 -16.88 0.45 -5.90
C GLU A 76 -15.49 0.51 -5.28
N GLN A 77 -15.35 0.12 -4.02
CA GLN A 77 -14.07 0.11 -3.31
C GLN A 77 -13.12 -0.94 -3.91
N THR A 78 -13.63 -2.13 -4.20
CA THR A 78 -12.84 -3.19 -4.86
C THR A 78 -12.40 -2.75 -6.25
N ILE A 79 -13.26 -2.10 -7.04
CA ILE A 79 -12.88 -1.52 -8.33
C ILE A 79 -11.83 -0.43 -8.14
N LYS A 80 -12.05 0.53 -7.25
CA LYS A 80 -11.09 1.61 -6.97
C LYS A 80 -9.72 1.10 -6.55
N LYS A 81 -9.68 0.06 -5.71
CA LYS A 81 -8.44 -0.60 -5.29
C LYS A 81 -7.69 -1.16 -6.50
N VAL A 82 -8.37 -1.98 -7.31
CA VAL A 82 -7.75 -2.63 -8.48
C VAL A 82 -7.32 -1.58 -9.52
N THR A 83 -8.12 -0.55 -9.75
CA THR A 83 -7.78 0.49 -10.73
C THR A 83 -6.65 1.40 -10.25
N ALA A 84 -6.58 1.69 -8.94
CA ALA A 84 -5.44 2.39 -8.35
C ALA A 84 -4.15 1.57 -8.47
N GLU A 85 -4.19 0.28 -8.14
CA GLU A 85 -3.06 -0.64 -8.29
C GLU A 85 -2.61 -0.74 -9.76
N MET A 86 -3.57 -0.88 -10.70
CA MET A 86 -3.29 -0.90 -12.13
C MET A 86 -2.64 0.40 -12.62
N ASN A 87 -3.23 1.55 -12.28
CA ASN A 87 -2.71 2.85 -12.65
C ASN A 87 -1.27 3.00 -12.14
N PHE A 88 -1.03 2.65 -10.89
CA PHE A 88 0.29 2.70 -10.30
C PHE A 88 1.28 1.77 -11.02
N LYS A 89 0.95 0.48 -11.23
CA LYS A 89 1.84 -0.47 -11.92
C LYS A 89 2.18 0.00 -13.34
N ALA A 90 1.19 0.50 -14.08
CA ALA A 90 1.41 1.04 -15.41
C ALA A 90 2.26 2.32 -15.40
N GLN A 91 2.03 3.22 -14.44
CA GLN A 91 2.81 4.46 -14.27
C GLN A 91 4.27 4.15 -13.93
N VAL A 92 4.50 3.25 -12.98
CA VAL A 92 5.85 2.81 -12.59
C VAL A 92 6.56 2.13 -13.74
N ALA A 93 5.87 1.24 -14.46
CA ALA A 93 6.46 0.53 -15.59
C ALA A 93 7.01 1.51 -16.64
N ILE A 94 6.28 2.60 -16.95
CA ILE A 94 6.77 3.59 -17.91
C ILE A 94 7.82 4.52 -17.31
N ASP A 95 7.64 5.03 -16.09
CA ASP A 95 8.56 6.00 -15.49
C ASP A 95 9.94 5.38 -15.19
N VAL A 96 9.99 4.12 -14.77
CA VAL A 96 11.25 3.39 -14.57
C VAL A 96 12.01 3.25 -15.90
N VAL A 97 11.30 2.96 -16.99
CA VAL A 97 11.92 2.85 -18.32
C VAL A 97 12.44 4.21 -18.76
N ILE A 98 11.63 5.26 -18.68
CA ILE A 98 12.03 6.62 -19.08
C ILE A 98 13.25 7.11 -18.29
N ARG A 99 13.35 6.79 -17.00
CA ARG A 99 14.57 7.07 -16.22
C ARG A 99 15.78 6.31 -16.76
N ASN A 100 15.63 5.01 -16.98
CA ASN A 100 16.73 4.19 -17.52
C ASN A 100 17.20 4.70 -18.88
N LEU A 101 16.28 5.19 -19.71
CA LEU A 101 16.55 5.76 -21.03
C LEU A 101 17.24 7.13 -20.93
N PHE A 102 16.85 7.98 -19.98
CA PHE A 102 17.51 9.26 -19.71
C PHE A 102 19.01 9.07 -19.42
N GLU A 103 19.38 8.09 -18.59
CA GLU A 103 20.80 7.84 -18.28
C GLU A 103 21.62 7.49 -19.56
N ARG A 104 20.98 6.91 -20.58
CA ARG A 104 21.65 6.56 -21.86
C ARG A 104 21.96 7.77 -22.73
N THR A 105 21.24 8.89 -22.54
CA THR A 105 21.52 10.14 -23.27
C THR A 105 22.85 10.73 -22.83
N ALA A 106 23.14 10.66 -21.52
CA ALA A 106 24.44 11.03 -20.97
C ALA A 106 25.55 10.07 -21.44
N ASP A 107 25.26 8.76 -21.46
CA ASP A 107 26.23 7.74 -21.88
C ASP A 107 26.71 7.95 -23.34
N ILE A 108 25.78 8.19 -24.28
CA ILE A 108 26.15 8.45 -25.68
C ILE A 108 26.89 9.78 -25.83
N GLY A 109 26.46 10.82 -25.09
CA GLY A 109 27.10 12.13 -25.11
C GLY A 109 28.56 12.07 -24.63
N PHE A 110 28.82 11.29 -23.57
CA PHE A 110 30.18 11.08 -23.08
C PHE A 110 31.01 10.24 -24.05
N LEU A 111 30.52 9.07 -24.44
CA LEU A 111 31.31 8.13 -25.25
C LEU A 111 31.62 8.68 -26.65
N ALA A 112 30.73 9.51 -27.22
CA ALA A 112 30.99 10.19 -28.49
C ALA A 112 32.12 11.24 -28.42
N THR A 113 32.48 11.68 -27.21
CA THR A 113 33.59 12.63 -26.96
C THR A 113 34.88 11.96 -26.52
N ASP A 114 34.94 10.63 -26.50
CA ASP A 114 36.11 9.86 -26.08
C ASP A 114 37.31 10.08 -27.03
N ASP A 115 38.43 10.52 -26.48
CA ASP A 115 39.63 10.85 -27.25
C ASP A 115 40.27 9.62 -27.92
N ASP A 116 40.17 8.43 -27.33
CA ASP A 116 40.73 7.22 -27.94
C ASP A 116 39.91 6.86 -29.20
N ILE A 117 38.58 7.05 -29.17
CA ILE A 117 37.71 6.87 -30.34
C ILE A 117 38.06 7.88 -31.43
N ARG A 118 38.27 9.16 -31.08
CA ARG A 118 38.68 10.20 -32.04
C ARG A 118 40.00 9.86 -32.73
N VAL A 119 41.02 9.55 -31.92
CA VAL A 119 42.35 9.18 -32.42
C VAL A 119 42.27 7.96 -33.34
N PHE A 120 41.44 6.98 -33.02
CA PHE A 120 41.22 5.82 -33.88
C PHE A 120 40.63 6.20 -35.23
N ILE A 121 39.56 7.00 -35.26
CA ILE A 121 38.92 7.39 -36.53
C ILE A 121 39.89 8.20 -37.40
N GLU A 122 40.65 9.13 -36.81
CA GLU A 122 41.62 9.95 -37.54
C GLU A 122 42.81 9.15 -38.07
N SER A 123 43.27 8.15 -37.32
CA SER A 123 44.40 7.30 -37.69
C SER A 123 44.01 6.13 -38.60
N TYR A 124 42.71 5.84 -38.74
CA TYR A 124 42.23 4.70 -39.50
C TYR A 124 42.39 4.93 -41.02
N VAL A 125 43.20 4.08 -41.65
CA VAL A 125 43.44 4.13 -43.11
C VAL A 125 42.64 3.06 -43.87
N SER A 126 42.81 1.77 -43.53
CA SER A 126 42.07 0.66 -44.15
C SER A 126 42.04 -0.58 -43.26
N ASP A 127 41.21 -1.57 -43.58
CA ASP A 127 41.17 -2.87 -42.87
C ASP A 127 42.38 -3.77 -43.16
N TYR A 128 43.25 -3.37 -44.08
CA TYR A 128 44.45 -4.13 -44.47
C TYR A 128 45.75 -3.49 -43.96
N ASN A 129 45.66 -2.42 -43.18
CA ASN A 129 46.80 -1.79 -42.53
C ASN A 129 46.96 -2.38 -41.12
N ASP A 130 48.15 -2.89 -40.80
CA ASP A 130 48.47 -3.49 -39.51
C ASP A 130 48.23 -2.54 -38.32
N GLU A 131 48.56 -1.25 -38.45
CA GLU A 131 48.32 -0.24 -37.41
C GLU A 131 46.82 0.01 -37.19
N SER A 132 46.03 0.04 -38.27
CA SER A 132 44.56 0.16 -38.18
C SER A 132 43.93 -1.04 -37.49
N ILE A 133 44.45 -2.24 -37.73
CA ILE A 133 43.97 -3.49 -37.12
C ILE A 133 44.27 -3.50 -35.62
N GLU A 134 45.47 -3.09 -35.23
CA GLU A 134 45.86 -2.99 -33.83
C GLU A 134 45.00 -1.97 -33.08
N LEU A 135 44.83 -0.76 -33.63
CA LEU A 135 43.97 0.27 -33.02
C LEU A 135 42.50 -0.17 -32.95
N LYS A 136 42.02 -0.91 -33.95
CA LYS A 136 40.66 -1.48 -33.93
C LYS A 136 40.51 -2.47 -32.77
N HIS A 137 41.49 -3.34 -32.55
CA HIS A 137 41.47 -4.28 -31.42
C HIS A 137 41.46 -3.57 -30.06
N GLU A 138 42.21 -2.47 -29.91
CA GLU A 138 42.21 -1.67 -28.68
C GLU A 138 40.85 -1.00 -28.43
N ILE A 139 40.22 -0.43 -29.46
CA ILE A 139 38.85 0.13 -29.34
C ILE A 139 37.82 -0.96 -29.02
N GLN A 140 37.94 -2.15 -29.62
CA GLN A 140 37.06 -3.27 -29.28
C GLN A 140 37.24 -3.73 -27.84
N LYS A 141 38.48 -3.78 -27.34
CA LYS A 141 38.77 -4.06 -25.92
C LYS A 141 38.14 -2.99 -25.01
N ARG A 142 38.21 -1.71 -25.41
CA ARG A 142 37.57 -0.60 -24.69
C ARG A 142 36.04 -0.74 -24.66
N PHE A 143 35.41 -1.11 -25.77
CA PHE A 143 33.97 -1.40 -25.81
C PHE A 143 33.60 -2.58 -24.91
N LYS A 144 34.38 -3.68 -24.93
CA LYS A 144 34.16 -4.83 -24.03
C LYS A 144 34.24 -4.41 -22.56
N GLU A 145 35.21 -3.57 -22.21
CA GLU A 145 35.40 -3.06 -20.85
C GLU A 145 34.29 -2.09 -20.40
N TYR A 146 33.68 -1.36 -21.34
CA TYR A 146 32.49 -0.53 -21.10
C TYR A 146 31.26 -1.40 -20.81
N VAL A 147 30.94 -2.34 -21.70
CA VAL A 147 29.77 -3.22 -21.56
C VAL A 147 29.88 -4.16 -20.36
N ALA A 148 31.10 -4.51 -19.93
CA ALA A 148 31.32 -5.25 -18.70
C ALA A 148 30.92 -4.47 -17.42
N LYS A 149 30.81 -3.14 -17.48
CA LYS A 149 30.31 -2.27 -16.39
C LYS A 149 28.86 -1.87 -16.60
N TYR A 150 28.49 -1.58 -17.84
CA TYR A 150 27.12 -1.25 -18.24
C TYR A 150 26.53 -2.42 -19.02
N SER A 151 26.10 -3.46 -18.30
CA SER A 151 25.59 -4.70 -18.88
C SER A 151 24.28 -4.56 -19.69
N VAL A 152 23.76 -3.34 -19.74
CA VAL A 152 22.53 -2.90 -20.43
C VAL A 152 22.68 -2.84 -21.96
N TYR A 153 23.91 -2.78 -22.48
CA TYR A 153 24.19 -2.79 -23.91
C TYR A 153 24.53 -4.19 -24.41
N PHE A 154 24.13 -4.52 -25.63
CA PHE A 154 24.57 -5.76 -26.30
C PHE A 154 25.58 -5.52 -27.42
N ASP A 155 25.59 -4.32 -28.01
CA ASP A 155 26.53 -3.97 -29.07
C ASP A 155 26.85 -2.46 -29.05
N ILE A 156 28.03 -2.11 -29.55
CA ILE A 156 28.49 -0.74 -29.76
C ILE A 156 29.06 -0.70 -31.16
N VAL A 157 28.56 0.21 -32.00
CA VAL A 157 28.92 0.29 -33.42
C VAL A 157 29.49 1.67 -33.71
N LEU A 158 30.71 1.70 -34.25
CA LEU A 158 31.37 2.92 -34.70
C LEU A 158 31.42 2.96 -36.22
N VAL A 159 30.90 4.04 -36.79
CA VAL A 159 30.69 4.21 -38.23
C VAL A 159 31.39 5.49 -38.70
N ASN A 160 32.01 5.46 -39.87
CA ASN A 160 32.54 6.69 -40.48
C ASN A 160 31.45 7.51 -41.19
N THR A 161 31.79 8.71 -41.64
CA THR A 161 30.87 9.61 -42.37
C THR A 161 30.36 9.06 -43.71
N LYS A 162 30.94 7.95 -44.21
CA LYS A 162 30.53 7.27 -45.45
C LYS A 162 29.68 6.02 -45.19
N GLY A 163 29.30 5.77 -43.93
CA GLY A 163 28.49 4.61 -43.56
C GLY A 163 29.24 3.29 -43.44
N LYS A 164 30.58 3.29 -43.45
CA LYS A 164 31.38 2.07 -43.20
C LYS A 164 31.54 1.87 -41.69
N ILE A 165 31.32 0.64 -41.23
CA ILE A 165 31.58 0.25 -39.83
C ILE A 165 33.11 0.10 -39.65
N LEU A 166 33.68 0.89 -38.74
CA LEU A 166 35.11 0.89 -38.42
C LEU A 166 35.43 -0.12 -37.31
N ALA A 167 34.62 -0.10 -36.25
CA ALA A 167 34.74 -1.00 -35.11
C ALA A 167 33.34 -1.36 -34.59
N ARG A 168 33.22 -2.58 -34.06
CA ARG A 168 32.02 -3.13 -33.44
C ARG A 168 32.39 -4.02 -32.25
N LEU A 169 31.55 -4.05 -31.22
CA LEU A 169 31.72 -4.94 -30.07
C LEU A 169 31.49 -6.41 -30.44
N ASP A 170 30.36 -6.73 -31.08
CA ASP A 170 30.09 -8.09 -31.56
C ASP A 170 30.92 -8.42 -32.81
N GLU A 171 31.96 -9.25 -32.62
CA GLU A 171 32.87 -9.69 -33.67
C GLU A 171 32.30 -10.80 -34.56
N ASN A 172 31.17 -11.42 -34.17
CA ASN A 172 30.58 -12.51 -34.95
C ASN A 172 29.82 -11.99 -36.18
N GLU A 173 29.30 -10.76 -36.10
CA GLU A 173 28.55 -10.11 -37.17
C GLU A 173 29.47 -9.48 -38.21
N LYS A 174 29.31 -9.86 -39.49
CA LYS A 174 30.18 -9.44 -40.60
C LYS A 174 29.61 -8.28 -41.43
N ILE A 175 28.76 -7.46 -40.82
CA ILE A 175 28.12 -6.34 -41.53
C ILE A 175 29.14 -5.20 -41.66
N GLU A 176 29.40 -4.76 -42.89
CA GLU A 176 30.44 -3.76 -43.17
C GLU A 176 29.89 -2.33 -43.33
N LYS A 177 28.58 -2.17 -43.54
CA LYS A 177 27.96 -0.89 -43.86
C LYS A 177 26.64 -0.66 -43.14
N VAL A 178 26.37 0.61 -42.87
CA VAL A 178 25.12 1.16 -42.37
C VAL A 178 24.47 2.00 -43.46
N ASP A 179 23.14 2.08 -43.48
CA ASP A 179 22.41 2.97 -44.37
C ASP A 179 22.87 4.43 -44.21
N LEU A 180 23.23 5.04 -45.34
CA LEU A 180 23.66 6.43 -45.41
C LEU A 180 22.54 7.39 -44.99
N SER A 181 21.26 7.02 -45.15
CA SER A 181 20.15 7.87 -44.72
C SER A 181 20.17 8.08 -43.20
N PHE A 182 20.36 7.00 -42.44
CA PHE A 182 20.50 7.02 -40.98
C PHE A 182 21.76 7.77 -40.54
N VAL A 183 22.90 7.53 -41.20
CA VAL A 183 24.15 8.25 -40.88
C VAL A 183 23.99 9.76 -41.10
N ASN A 184 23.37 10.16 -42.20
CA ASN A 184 23.11 11.58 -42.48
C ASN A 184 22.12 12.21 -41.50
N GLU A 185 21.12 11.46 -41.04
CA GLU A 185 20.20 11.89 -39.97
C GLU A 185 20.97 12.24 -38.70
N VAL A 186 21.87 11.36 -38.25
CA VAL A 186 22.68 11.58 -37.04
C VAL A 186 23.72 12.69 -37.22
N LEU A 187 24.38 12.79 -38.38
CA LEU A 187 25.39 13.82 -38.62
C LEU A 187 24.81 15.24 -38.69
N ASN A 188 23.58 15.38 -39.18
CA ASN A 188 22.90 16.67 -39.35
C ASN A 188 21.99 17.04 -38.17
N THR A 189 21.94 16.23 -37.11
CA THR A 189 21.14 16.55 -35.94
C THR A 189 21.67 17.81 -35.24
N ASN A 190 20.73 18.64 -34.79
CA ASN A 190 20.98 19.79 -33.91
C ASN A 190 20.77 19.42 -32.42
N ASP A 191 20.17 18.26 -32.15
CA ASP A 191 19.97 17.75 -30.80
C ASP A 191 21.26 17.15 -30.24
N GLU A 192 21.30 16.88 -28.93
CA GLU A 192 22.45 16.28 -28.25
C GLU A 192 22.63 14.78 -28.54
N TYR A 193 21.61 14.13 -29.11
CA TYR A 193 21.62 12.73 -29.53
C TYR A 193 20.45 12.46 -30.50
N VAL A 194 20.47 11.29 -31.13
CA VAL A 194 19.34 10.73 -31.90
C VAL A 194 18.92 9.41 -31.24
N GLU A 195 17.67 9.34 -30.80
CA GLU A 195 17.06 8.16 -30.19
C GLU A 195 16.11 7.48 -31.19
N THR A 196 16.36 6.21 -31.54
CA THR A 196 15.54 5.48 -32.52
C THR A 196 15.13 4.11 -32.02
N TYR A 197 13.83 3.79 -32.16
CA TYR A 197 13.29 2.44 -31.98
C TYR A 197 12.67 1.94 -33.29
N LYS A 198 13.51 1.34 -34.14
CA LYS A 198 13.14 0.87 -35.49
C LYS A 198 13.98 -0.33 -35.90
N HIS A 199 13.67 -0.91 -37.06
CA HIS A 199 14.58 -1.84 -37.71
C HIS A 199 15.85 -1.09 -38.14
N HIS A 200 17.01 -1.65 -37.80
CA HIS A 200 18.30 -1.11 -38.21
C HIS A 200 19.01 -2.17 -39.05
N ASP A 201 19.40 -1.81 -40.29
CA ASP A 201 20.01 -2.75 -41.25
C ASP A 201 21.30 -3.40 -40.72
N PHE A 202 21.98 -2.73 -39.79
CA PHE A 202 23.20 -3.22 -39.17
C PHE A 202 22.95 -4.18 -37.99
N ILE A 203 21.69 -4.47 -37.67
CA ILE A 203 21.23 -5.45 -36.67
C ILE A 203 20.05 -6.24 -37.27
N PRO A 204 20.30 -7.09 -38.28
CA PRO A 204 19.24 -7.75 -39.05
C PRO A 204 18.50 -8.83 -38.24
N GLN A 205 19.12 -9.38 -37.19
CA GLN A 205 18.50 -10.40 -36.35
C GLN A 205 17.25 -9.91 -35.61
N ASP A 206 17.14 -8.60 -35.33
CA ASP A 206 16.08 -8.02 -34.54
C ASP A 206 15.14 -7.16 -35.39
N LYS A 207 13.83 -7.32 -35.14
CA LYS A 207 12.82 -6.54 -35.87
C LYS A 207 12.91 -5.04 -35.57
N ASN A 208 12.95 -4.69 -34.29
CA ASN A 208 13.13 -3.32 -33.82
C ASN A 208 14.15 -3.32 -32.70
N THR A 209 15.09 -2.39 -32.75
CA THR A 209 16.12 -2.20 -31.72
C THR A 209 16.11 -0.75 -31.26
N LEU A 210 16.37 -0.55 -29.97
CA LEU A 210 16.56 0.78 -29.40
C LEU A 210 18.03 1.15 -29.52
N VAL A 211 18.31 2.22 -30.28
CA VAL A 211 19.66 2.70 -30.54
C VAL A 211 19.75 4.17 -30.16
N TYR A 212 20.76 4.51 -29.39
CA TYR A 212 21.18 5.89 -29.15
C TYR A 212 22.39 6.18 -30.02
N SER A 213 22.31 7.24 -30.81
CA SER A 213 23.37 7.60 -31.75
C SER A 213 23.76 9.04 -31.63
N TYR A 214 25.05 9.31 -31.76
CA TYR A 214 25.55 10.68 -31.83
C TYR A 214 26.79 10.81 -32.71
N LYS A 215 27.03 12.02 -33.19
CA LYS A 215 28.18 12.34 -34.05
C LYS A 215 29.45 12.44 -33.21
N VAL A 216 30.50 11.77 -33.66
CA VAL A 216 31.85 11.91 -33.10
C VAL A 216 32.51 13.07 -33.82
N THR A 217 32.82 14.15 -33.10
CA THR A 217 33.51 15.32 -33.63
C THR A 217 35.00 15.30 -33.31
N LYS A 218 35.81 15.99 -34.12
CA LYS A 218 37.26 16.12 -33.92
C LYS A 218 37.64 16.80 -32.58
N SER A 219 36.81 17.69 -32.08
CA SER A 219 36.97 18.36 -30.79
C SER A 219 35.60 18.64 -30.17
N ASN A 220 35.58 18.99 -28.88
CA ASN A 220 34.36 19.39 -28.16
C ASN A 220 33.81 20.76 -28.62
N ASN A 221 34.43 21.43 -29.60
CA ASN A 221 33.91 22.69 -30.13
C ASN A 221 32.65 22.44 -30.96
N PRO A 222 31.58 23.25 -30.82
CA PRO A 222 30.31 23.06 -31.55
C PRO A 222 30.45 23.09 -33.08
N ASN A 223 31.46 23.79 -33.60
CA ASN A 223 31.74 23.91 -35.04
C ASN A 223 32.81 22.93 -35.53
N SER A 224 33.15 21.92 -34.73
CA SER A 224 34.17 20.94 -35.08
C SER A 224 33.70 20.03 -36.21
N GLU A 225 34.65 19.60 -37.05
CA GLU A 225 34.38 18.62 -38.11
C GLU A 225 33.86 17.30 -37.53
N ASN A 226 32.88 16.70 -38.21
CA ASN A 226 32.34 15.39 -37.89
C ASN A 226 33.28 14.30 -38.43
N LEU A 227 33.77 13.42 -37.55
CA LEU A 227 34.63 12.29 -37.88
C LEU A 227 33.83 11.01 -38.18
N GLY A 228 32.71 10.82 -37.50
CA GLY A 228 31.88 9.62 -37.64
C GLY A 228 30.62 9.66 -36.79
N VAL A 229 29.98 8.50 -36.65
CA VAL A 229 28.78 8.27 -35.85
C VAL A 229 29.04 7.09 -34.92
N LEU A 230 28.72 7.27 -33.64
CA LEU A 230 28.74 6.22 -32.63
C LEU A 230 27.30 5.80 -32.34
N CYS A 231 27.06 4.49 -32.24
CA CYS A 231 25.75 3.91 -31.93
C CYS A 231 25.87 2.96 -30.73
N LEU A 232 25.02 3.18 -29.72
CA LEU A 232 24.87 2.31 -28.56
C LEU A 232 23.57 1.48 -28.70
N CYS A 233 23.71 0.15 -28.74
CA CYS A 233 22.58 -0.75 -28.98
C CYS A 233 22.09 -1.35 -27.66
N PHE A 234 20.87 -1.01 -27.28
CA PHE A 234 20.34 -1.26 -25.95
C PHE A 234 19.55 -2.58 -25.86
N LYS A 235 19.74 -3.33 -24.76
CA LYS A 235 18.99 -4.57 -24.46
C LYS A 235 17.60 -4.27 -23.92
N PHE A 236 16.81 -3.53 -24.70
CA PHE A 236 15.48 -3.05 -24.29
C PHE A 236 14.60 -4.18 -23.73
N GLN A 237 14.55 -5.33 -24.42
CA GLN A 237 13.70 -6.46 -24.00
C GLN A 237 14.13 -7.09 -22.67
N ASP A 238 15.42 -7.11 -22.35
CA ASP A 238 15.93 -7.65 -21.08
C ASP A 238 15.61 -6.70 -19.92
N GLU A 239 15.76 -5.40 -20.13
CA GLU A 239 15.37 -4.38 -19.15
C GLU A 239 13.88 -4.48 -18.82
N MET A 240 13.05 -4.59 -19.86
CA MET A 240 11.61 -4.71 -19.67
C MET A 240 11.24 -5.96 -18.89
N LYS A 241 11.93 -7.09 -19.14
CA LYS A 241 11.73 -8.32 -18.35
C LYS A 241 12.05 -8.10 -16.87
N GLY A 242 13.15 -7.39 -16.57
CA GLY A 242 13.50 -7.02 -15.19
C GLY A 242 12.46 -6.13 -14.52
N VAL A 243 11.96 -5.11 -15.22
CA VAL A 243 10.89 -4.23 -14.73
C VAL A 243 9.59 -5.01 -14.48
N PHE A 244 9.16 -5.83 -15.44
CA PHE A 244 7.90 -6.56 -15.33
C PHE A 244 7.93 -7.63 -14.23
N ASN A 245 9.04 -8.36 -14.05
CA ASN A 245 9.14 -9.39 -13.01
C ASN A 245 8.92 -8.85 -11.59
N ASN A 246 9.21 -7.56 -11.35
CA ASN A 246 9.04 -6.93 -10.04
C ASN A 246 7.61 -6.37 -9.84
N LEU A 247 6.89 -6.11 -10.92
CA LEU A 247 5.57 -5.46 -10.88
C LEU A 247 4.40 -6.44 -11.06
N VAL A 248 4.60 -7.51 -11.83
CA VAL A 248 3.53 -8.45 -12.20
C VAL A 248 3.19 -9.39 -11.05
N ASP A 249 1.93 -9.39 -10.65
CA ASP A 249 1.35 -10.42 -9.81
C ASP A 249 0.86 -11.61 -10.66
N THR A 250 1.55 -12.74 -10.51
CA THR A 250 1.21 -13.98 -11.22
C THR A 250 -0.15 -14.57 -10.84
N LYS A 251 -0.72 -14.21 -9.69
CA LYS A 251 -2.06 -14.64 -9.26
C LYS A 251 -3.15 -14.07 -10.16
N ASN A 252 -3.08 -12.76 -10.43
CA ASN A 252 -4.11 -12.02 -11.16
C ASN A 252 -4.03 -12.24 -12.68
N LYS A 253 -3.03 -13.00 -13.15
CA LYS A 253 -2.75 -13.20 -14.58
C LYS A 253 -2.67 -11.86 -15.34
N GLU A 254 -2.21 -10.83 -14.65
CA GLU A 254 -2.11 -9.49 -15.22
C GLU A 254 -0.96 -9.44 -16.24
N SER A 255 -1.14 -8.60 -17.25
CA SER A 255 -0.14 -8.37 -18.29
C SER A 255 0.17 -6.88 -18.36
N ILE A 256 1.44 -6.55 -18.18
CA ILE A 256 1.96 -5.20 -18.33
C ILE A 256 2.66 -5.11 -19.69
N THR A 257 2.35 -4.07 -20.44
CA THR A 257 2.92 -3.79 -21.76
C THR A 257 3.39 -2.35 -21.86
N ILE A 258 4.34 -2.11 -22.74
CA ILE A 258 4.68 -0.76 -23.19
C ILE A 258 4.15 -0.61 -24.61
N LEU A 259 3.44 0.49 -24.84
CA LEU A 259 2.86 0.84 -26.13
C LEU A 259 3.60 2.02 -26.76
N ASP A 260 3.71 2.03 -28.08
CA ASP A 260 4.11 3.22 -28.82
C ASP A 260 2.96 4.24 -28.96
N GLU A 261 3.22 5.38 -29.61
CA GLU A 261 2.23 6.45 -29.83
C GLU A 261 0.95 5.96 -30.54
N SER A 262 1.08 4.91 -31.37
CA SER A 262 -0.02 4.35 -32.16
C SER A 262 -0.80 3.24 -31.44
N GLY A 263 -0.39 2.88 -30.22
CA GLY A 263 -0.98 1.81 -29.42
C GLY A 263 -0.46 0.43 -29.78
N VAL A 264 0.70 0.33 -30.43
CA VAL A 264 1.34 -0.96 -30.77
C VAL A 264 2.24 -1.41 -29.63
N VAL A 265 2.14 -2.69 -29.27
CA VAL A 265 2.91 -3.32 -28.20
C VAL A 265 4.38 -3.45 -28.61
N ILE A 266 5.27 -2.75 -27.89
CA ILE A 266 6.72 -2.81 -28.09
C ILE A 266 7.43 -3.68 -27.04
N ALA A 267 6.81 -3.85 -25.87
CA ALA A 267 7.25 -4.77 -24.83
C ALA A 267 6.04 -5.38 -24.12
N SER A 268 6.14 -6.63 -23.70
CA SER A 268 5.08 -7.36 -23.01
C SER A 268 5.65 -8.29 -21.94
N SER A 269 4.99 -8.33 -20.78
CA SER A 269 5.29 -9.30 -19.71
C SER A 269 4.86 -10.72 -20.08
N ASP A 270 3.83 -10.88 -20.92
CA ASP A 270 3.40 -12.16 -21.48
C ASP A 270 3.44 -12.09 -23.01
N LYS A 271 4.59 -12.48 -23.57
CA LYS A 271 4.84 -12.45 -25.02
C LYS A 271 4.06 -13.53 -25.79
N VAL A 272 3.56 -14.55 -25.10
CA VAL A 272 2.81 -15.64 -25.73
C VAL A 272 1.37 -15.18 -25.95
N HIS A 273 0.78 -14.59 -24.91
CA HIS A 273 -0.61 -14.14 -24.96
C HIS A 273 -0.77 -12.77 -25.64
N ILE A 274 0.10 -11.81 -25.33
CA ILE A 274 0.14 -10.48 -25.96
C ILE A 274 1.46 -10.33 -26.74
N PRO A 275 1.50 -10.76 -28.01
CA PRO A 275 2.72 -10.72 -28.80
C PRO A 275 3.08 -9.28 -29.19
N LEU A 276 4.38 -9.04 -29.36
CA LEU A 276 4.92 -7.76 -29.85
C LEU A 276 4.33 -7.44 -31.24
N GLY A 277 4.02 -6.16 -31.47
CA GLY A 277 3.35 -5.70 -32.69
C GLY A 277 1.83 -5.75 -32.64
N SER A 278 1.22 -6.30 -31.58
CA SER A 278 -0.23 -6.25 -31.38
C SER A 278 -0.70 -4.83 -31.16
N LYS A 279 -1.89 -4.47 -31.67
CA LYS A 279 -2.50 -3.16 -31.44
C LYS A 279 -3.49 -3.25 -30.28
N LEU A 280 -3.29 -2.40 -29.27
CA LEU A 280 -4.14 -2.30 -28.09
C LEU A 280 -4.78 -0.90 -27.99
N PRO A 281 -5.98 -0.78 -27.39
CA PRO A 281 -6.62 0.51 -27.18
C PRO A 281 -5.91 1.31 -26.08
N ILE A 282 -5.57 2.56 -26.38
CA ILE A 282 -5.01 3.52 -25.41
C ILE A 282 -6.15 4.08 -24.53
N VAL A 283 -6.04 3.91 -23.21
CA VAL A 283 -7.04 4.29 -22.19
C VAL A 283 -6.44 5.33 -21.24
N LEU A 284 -6.38 6.59 -21.67
CA LEU A 284 -5.76 7.68 -20.89
C LEU A 284 -6.76 8.40 -19.99
N ASN A 285 -7.90 8.81 -20.54
CA ASN A 285 -8.83 9.74 -19.90
C ASN A 285 -9.80 9.07 -18.92
N ASP A 286 -10.00 7.75 -19.04
CA ASP A 286 -10.88 6.98 -18.18
C ASP A 286 -10.07 6.36 -17.02
N GLU A 287 -10.67 6.19 -15.84
CA GLU A 287 -10.02 5.47 -14.72
C GLU A 287 -9.65 4.03 -15.12
N TYR A 288 -10.50 3.41 -15.94
CA TYR A 288 -10.26 2.13 -16.59
C TYR A 288 -11.24 1.94 -17.75
N LYS A 289 -11.00 0.93 -18.59
CA LYS A 289 -11.95 0.50 -19.62
C LYS A 289 -11.97 -1.01 -19.77
N ILE A 290 -13.14 -1.57 -20.06
CA ILE A 290 -13.26 -2.98 -20.45
C ILE A 290 -12.89 -3.10 -21.93
N VAL A 291 -11.91 -3.93 -22.24
CA VAL A 291 -11.38 -4.14 -23.58
C VAL A 291 -11.32 -5.64 -23.88
N SER A 292 -11.69 -6.01 -25.10
CA SER A 292 -11.61 -7.41 -25.55
C SER A 292 -10.36 -7.61 -26.38
N PHE A 293 -9.57 -8.62 -26.06
CA PHE A 293 -8.37 -9.00 -26.81
C PHE A 293 -8.26 -10.53 -26.89
N ALA A 294 -7.97 -11.04 -28.09
CA ALA A 294 -7.82 -12.48 -28.36
C ALA A 294 -8.98 -13.35 -27.81
N GLY A 295 -10.22 -12.85 -27.84
CA GLY A 295 -11.41 -13.58 -27.38
C GLY A 295 -11.66 -13.56 -25.86
N ARG A 296 -10.92 -12.75 -25.09
CA ARG A 296 -11.11 -12.56 -23.65
C ARG A 296 -11.31 -11.09 -23.31
N ASP A 297 -12.07 -10.82 -22.25
CA ASP A 297 -12.30 -9.46 -21.75
C ASP A 297 -11.37 -9.11 -20.59
N TYR A 298 -10.84 -7.89 -20.63
CA TYR A 298 -9.89 -7.33 -19.68
C TYR A 298 -10.40 -6.02 -19.12
N ILE A 299 -10.04 -5.73 -17.88
CA ILE A 299 -9.96 -4.36 -17.40
C ILE A 299 -8.58 -3.81 -17.83
N ALA A 300 -8.54 -2.63 -18.42
CA ALA A 300 -7.32 -2.02 -18.94
C ALA A 300 -7.16 -0.54 -18.54
N LYS A 301 -5.91 -0.13 -18.32
CA LYS A 301 -5.52 1.25 -18.03
C LYS A 301 -4.21 1.60 -18.73
N THR A 302 -4.11 2.83 -19.23
CA THR A 302 -2.90 3.38 -19.86
C THR A 302 -2.43 4.64 -19.14
N CYS A 303 -1.13 4.76 -18.95
CA CYS A 303 -0.48 5.87 -18.28
C CYS A 303 0.59 6.51 -19.18
N LYS A 304 0.65 7.85 -19.13
CA LYS A 304 1.74 8.64 -19.72
C LYS A 304 2.88 8.72 -18.72
N THR A 305 4.11 8.81 -19.21
CA THR A 305 5.22 9.14 -18.32
C THR A 305 5.02 10.52 -17.68
N ASN A 306 5.40 10.63 -16.40
CA ASN A 306 5.57 11.92 -15.74
C ASN A 306 6.83 12.66 -16.23
N GLY A 307 7.71 11.95 -16.96
CA GLY A 307 9.02 12.39 -17.36
C GLY A 307 10.03 12.33 -16.21
N TYR A 308 11.31 12.44 -16.55
CA TYR A 308 12.40 12.51 -15.59
C TYR A 308 13.32 13.67 -15.97
N GLN A 309 13.45 14.68 -15.11
CA GLN A 309 14.27 15.87 -15.38
C GLN A 309 13.94 16.59 -16.71
N GLY A 310 12.67 16.56 -17.11
CA GLY A 310 12.20 17.12 -18.38
C GLY A 310 12.26 16.16 -19.57
N PHE A 311 12.97 15.04 -19.46
CA PHE A 311 13.01 13.99 -20.47
C PHE A 311 11.73 13.14 -20.48
N LYS A 312 11.15 12.91 -21.66
CA LYS A 312 9.89 12.15 -21.85
C LYS A 312 10.02 10.97 -22.84
N GLY A 313 11.20 10.78 -23.44
CA GLY A 313 11.45 9.74 -24.45
C GLY A 313 10.52 9.79 -25.67
N LEU A 314 10.34 8.64 -26.31
CA LEU A 314 9.63 8.45 -27.59
C LEU A 314 8.09 8.42 -27.48
N SER A 315 7.50 9.18 -26.55
CA SER A 315 6.03 9.23 -26.33
C SER A 315 5.39 7.86 -26.09
N TRP A 316 6.10 6.96 -25.41
CA TRP A 316 5.61 5.65 -25.05
C TRP A 316 4.64 5.69 -23.87
N TYR A 317 3.82 4.65 -23.76
CA TYR A 317 2.82 4.50 -22.71
C TYR A 317 3.03 3.22 -21.92
N GLY A 318 2.85 3.31 -20.61
CA GLY A 318 2.68 2.13 -19.77
C GLY A 318 1.23 1.67 -19.85
N HIS A 319 1.02 0.37 -20.07
CA HIS A 319 -0.32 -0.19 -20.22
C HIS A 319 -0.43 -1.48 -19.41
N ILE A 320 -1.55 -1.68 -18.74
CA ILE A 320 -1.82 -2.90 -17.98
C ILE A 320 -3.20 -3.43 -18.34
N MET A 321 -3.28 -4.75 -18.46
CA MET A 321 -4.50 -5.51 -18.72
C MET A 321 -4.62 -6.62 -17.70
N ILE A 322 -5.75 -6.70 -17.00
CA ILE A 322 -6.07 -7.81 -16.10
C ILE A 322 -7.32 -8.51 -16.62
N PRO A 323 -7.30 -9.85 -16.85
CA PRO A 323 -8.50 -10.57 -17.25
C PRO A 323 -9.62 -10.34 -16.23
N LEU A 324 -10.84 -10.04 -16.68
CA LEU A 324 -11.95 -9.73 -15.77
C LEU A 324 -12.22 -10.83 -14.74
N GLU A 325 -12.02 -12.10 -15.12
CA GLU A 325 -12.16 -13.28 -14.25
C GLU A 325 -11.16 -13.32 -13.09
N TYR A 326 -10.02 -12.63 -13.21
CA TYR A 326 -8.93 -12.64 -12.24
C TYR A 326 -8.71 -11.29 -11.56
N ALA A 327 -9.33 -10.22 -12.07
CA ALA A 327 -9.13 -8.86 -11.61
C ALA A 327 -9.61 -8.60 -10.18
N PHE A 328 -10.56 -9.41 -9.68
CA PHE A 328 -11.23 -9.18 -8.40
C PHE A 328 -11.28 -10.45 -7.54
N LEU A 329 -10.26 -11.31 -7.66
CA LEU A 329 -10.11 -12.49 -6.82
C LEU A 329 -9.89 -12.08 -5.37
N SER A 330 -10.49 -12.84 -4.46
CA SER A 330 -10.22 -12.69 -3.04
C SER A 330 -8.82 -13.21 -2.74
N ASP A 331 -8.01 -12.42 -2.02
CA ASP A 331 -6.76 -12.93 -1.47
C ASP A 331 -7.11 -13.91 -0.35
N GLU A 332 -7.11 -15.21 -0.64
CA GLU A 332 -7.05 -16.27 0.38
C GLU A 332 -5.68 -16.22 1.09
N LEU A 333 -5.47 -15.21 1.93
CA LEU A 333 -4.33 -15.13 2.82
C LEU A 333 -4.86 -15.06 4.25
N GLU A 334 -4.26 -15.89 5.12
CA GLU A 334 -4.59 -16.07 6.53
C GLU A 334 -5.05 -14.76 7.15
N SER A 335 -6.32 -14.72 7.54
CA SER A 335 -6.91 -13.60 8.25
C SER A 335 -6.19 -13.44 9.59
N SER A 336 -5.07 -12.72 9.61
CA SER A 336 -4.52 -12.20 10.85
C SER A 336 -5.64 -11.36 11.48
N SER A 337 -6.05 -11.74 12.68
CA SER A 337 -7.10 -11.06 13.42
C SER A 337 -6.67 -9.62 13.65
N VAL A 338 -7.23 -8.70 12.87
CA VAL A 338 -7.10 -7.26 13.12
C VAL A 338 -7.85 -6.95 14.42
N ASP A 339 -7.20 -6.27 15.36
CA ASP A 339 -7.82 -5.86 16.61
C ASP A 339 -8.98 -4.88 16.31
N ASP A 340 -10.14 -5.11 16.92
CA ASP A 340 -11.35 -4.29 16.76
C ASP A 340 -11.07 -2.80 17.05
N LYS A 341 -10.11 -2.50 17.93
CA LYS A 341 -9.70 -1.11 18.22
C LYS A 341 -9.12 -0.39 17.00
N VAL A 342 -8.41 -1.11 16.14
CA VAL A 342 -7.83 -0.53 14.92
C VAL A 342 -8.93 -0.25 13.90
N ILE A 343 -9.92 -1.15 13.80
CA ILE A 343 -11.09 -0.95 12.94
C ILE A 343 -11.86 0.30 13.39
N GLU A 344 -12.07 0.47 14.69
CA GLU A 344 -12.75 1.65 15.24
C GLU A 344 -11.97 2.96 14.99
N ALA A 345 -10.65 2.94 15.20
CA ALA A 345 -9.81 4.10 14.91
C ALA A 345 -9.87 4.47 13.41
N MET A 346 -9.87 3.46 12.53
CA MET A 346 -10.01 3.66 11.08
C MET A 346 -11.38 4.23 10.71
N MET A 347 -12.45 3.75 11.32
CA MET A 347 -13.81 4.23 11.03
C MET A 347 -13.97 5.72 11.30
N ASN A 348 -13.27 6.26 12.31
CA ASN A 348 -13.31 7.68 12.63
C ASN A 348 -12.46 8.55 11.69
N ASN A 349 -11.70 7.94 10.77
CA ASN A 349 -10.84 8.64 9.83
C ASN A 349 -11.51 8.82 8.45
N GLU A 350 -11.92 10.06 8.14
CA GLU A 350 -12.58 10.39 6.87
C GLU A 350 -11.67 10.19 5.63
N GLN A 351 -10.36 10.07 5.80
CA GLN A 351 -9.40 9.87 4.70
C GLN A 351 -9.50 8.47 4.09
N HIS A 352 -9.75 7.46 4.91
CA HIS A 352 -9.86 6.06 4.48
C HIS A 352 -11.31 5.55 4.47
N PHE A 353 -12.22 6.26 5.14
CA PHE A 353 -13.62 5.87 5.28
C PHE A 353 -14.55 7.00 4.82
N SER A 354 -15.34 6.76 3.77
CA SER A 354 -16.32 7.76 3.34
C SER A 354 -17.44 7.91 4.38
N LYS A 355 -18.02 9.10 4.46
CA LYS A 355 -19.18 9.37 5.33
C LYS A 355 -20.34 8.40 5.08
N GLU A 356 -20.53 8.00 3.83
CA GLU A 356 -21.54 7.02 3.44
C GLU A 356 -21.27 5.65 4.06
N LEU A 357 -20.01 5.21 4.12
CA LEU A 357 -19.64 3.93 4.70
C LEU A 357 -19.75 3.94 6.24
N GLN A 358 -19.40 5.07 6.87
CA GLN A 358 -19.68 5.30 8.30
C GLN A 358 -21.18 5.21 8.61
N GLU A 359 -22.02 5.84 7.79
CA GLU A 359 -23.48 5.76 7.93
C GLU A 359 -24.01 4.34 7.76
N VAL A 360 -23.50 3.58 6.78
CA VAL A 360 -23.88 2.18 6.56
C VAL A 360 -23.58 1.36 7.80
N PHE A 361 -22.39 1.54 8.39
CA PHE A 361 -22.01 0.81 9.59
C PHE A 361 -22.88 1.18 10.80
N ASN A 362 -23.10 2.47 11.03
CA ASN A 362 -23.97 2.94 12.10
C ASN A 362 -25.40 2.43 11.93
N LYS A 363 -25.96 2.45 10.71
CA LYS A 363 -27.28 1.87 10.40
C LYS A 363 -27.30 0.36 10.64
N SER A 364 -26.23 -0.38 10.33
CA SER A 364 -26.11 -1.80 10.64
C SER A 364 -26.22 -2.07 12.13
N LYS A 365 -25.51 -1.28 12.96
CA LYS A 365 -25.60 -1.39 14.43
C LYS A 365 -27.04 -1.19 14.90
N THR A 366 -27.69 -0.12 14.45
CA THR A 366 -29.09 0.16 14.80
C THR A 366 -30.05 -0.96 14.35
N ILE A 367 -29.82 -1.56 13.18
CA ILE A 367 -30.61 -2.70 12.69
C ILE A 367 -30.40 -3.93 13.59
N GLN A 368 -29.18 -4.20 14.01
CA GLN A 368 -28.86 -5.30 14.92
C GLN A 368 -29.52 -5.09 16.30
N ASP A 369 -29.45 -3.88 16.85
CA ASP A 369 -30.08 -3.58 18.13
C ASP A 369 -31.60 -3.70 18.06
N ASN A 370 -32.20 -3.20 16.97
CA ASN A 370 -33.63 -3.39 16.70
C ASN A 370 -33.99 -4.86 16.52
N LEU A 371 -33.14 -5.64 15.86
CA LEU A 371 -33.34 -7.08 15.71
C LEU A 371 -33.31 -7.79 17.06
N ASN A 372 -32.30 -7.49 17.88
CA ASN A 372 -32.15 -8.05 19.21
C ASN A 372 -33.39 -7.73 20.07
N ARG A 373 -33.88 -6.48 20.03
CA ARG A 373 -35.13 -6.07 20.70
C ARG A 373 -36.34 -6.83 20.20
N VAL A 374 -36.46 -7.01 18.88
CA VAL A 374 -37.56 -7.74 18.26
C VAL A 374 -37.58 -9.19 18.72
N ILE A 375 -36.43 -9.86 18.71
CA ILE A 375 -36.30 -11.25 19.17
C ILE A 375 -36.61 -11.34 20.67
N TRP A 376 -36.08 -10.42 21.47
CA TRP A 376 -36.31 -10.35 22.90
C TRP A 376 -37.81 -10.20 23.22
N ASN A 377 -38.48 -9.23 22.59
CA ASN A 377 -39.93 -9.02 22.71
C ASN A 377 -40.74 -10.23 22.25
N GLY A 378 -40.29 -10.92 21.20
CA GLY A 378 -40.87 -12.17 20.75
C GLY A 378 -40.78 -13.26 21.81
N ASN A 379 -39.61 -13.45 22.39
CA ASN A 379 -39.39 -14.43 23.46
C ASN A 379 -40.21 -14.10 24.72
N ILE A 380 -40.36 -12.82 25.08
CA ILE A 380 -41.24 -12.37 26.17
C ILE A 380 -42.70 -12.74 25.86
N SER A 381 -43.17 -12.44 24.65
CA SER A 381 -44.56 -12.72 24.26
C SER A 381 -44.85 -14.23 24.30
N GLN A 382 -43.92 -15.06 23.82
CA GLN A 382 -44.02 -16.52 23.87
C GLN A 382 -43.91 -17.08 25.30
N SER A 383 -43.24 -16.39 26.22
CA SER A 383 -43.20 -16.80 27.64
C SER A 383 -44.55 -16.63 28.36
N LYS A 384 -45.42 -15.73 27.88
CA LYS A 384 -46.73 -15.44 28.46
C LYS A 384 -47.84 -16.37 27.97
N VAL A 385 -47.67 -16.96 26.79
CA VAL A 385 -48.69 -17.82 26.16
C VAL A 385 -48.34 -19.28 26.41
N ASN A 386 -49.22 -20.00 27.12
CA ASN A 386 -49.13 -21.45 27.26
C ASN A 386 -49.70 -22.16 26.02
N SER A 387 -49.02 -22.02 24.87
CA SER A 387 -49.38 -22.70 23.62
C SER A 387 -48.48 -23.92 23.37
N SER A 388 -49.00 -24.91 22.66
CA SER A 388 -48.21 -26.04 22.15
C SER A 388 -47.10 -25.63 21.18
N ASN A 389 -47.18 -24.41 20.63
CA ASN A 389 -46.25 -23.90 19.62
C ASN A 389 -45.08 -23.09 20.23
N ARG A 390 -45.01 -22.95 21.57
CA ARG A 390 -43.99 -22.15 22.26
C ARG A 390 -42.55 -22.57 21.93
N GLU A 391 -42.27 -23.87 21.90
CA GLU A 391 -40.92 -24.37 21.57
C GLU A 391 -40.54 -24.10 20.11
N PHE A 392 -41.50 -24.27 19.20
CA PHE A 392 -41.32 -23.97 17.79
C PHE A 392 -41.03 -22.47 17.56
N SER A 393 -41.83 -21.59 18.18
CA SER A 393 -41.66 -20.14 18.09
C SER A 393 -40.34 -19.65 18.68
N LYS A 394 -39.90 -20.21 19.83
CA LYS A 394 -38.57 -19.90 20.39
C LYS A 394 -37.43 -20.36 19.47
N SER A 395 -37.54 -21.53 18.86
CA SER A 395 -36.54 -22.03 17.90
C SER A 395 -36.45 -21.12 16.67
N LEU A 396 -37.59 -20.64 16.17
CA LEU A 396 -37.67 -19.71 15.04
C LEU A 396 -36.96 -18.39 15.35
N LEU A 397 -37.24 -17.80 16.51
CA LEU A 397 -36.64 -16.54 16.98
C LEU A 397 -35.12 -16.66 17.17
N ASN A 398 -34.64 -17.82 17.65
CA ASN A 398 -33.22 -18.10 17.75
C ASN A 398 -32.54 -18.19 16.38
N GLU A 399 -33.15 -18.88 15.41
CA GLU A 399 -32.62 -18.96 14.05
C GLU A 399 -32.58 -17.59 13.37
N ILE A 400 -33.59 -16.73 13.61
CA ILE A 400 -33.59 -15.33 13.19
C ILE A 400 -32.38 -14.58 13.79
N GLY A 401 -32.10 -14.75 15.08
CA GLY A 401 -30.95 -14.13 15.76
C GLY A 401 -29.60 -14.57 15.19
N VAL A 402 -29.40 -15.88 15.03
CA VAL A 402 -28.18 -16.45 14.41
C VAL A 402 -27.97 -15.91 13.00
N THR A 403 -29.07 -15.81 12.24
CA THR A 403 -29.09 -15.27 10.89
C THR A 403 -28.65 -13.79 10.88
N GLY A 404 -29.17 -12.96 11.79
CA GLY A 404 -28.74 -11.56 11.94
C GLY A 404 -27.25 -11.40 12.31
N VAL A 405 -26.73 -12.21 13.23
CA VAL A 405 -25.31 -12.18 13.60
C VAL A 405 -24.41 -12.52 12.41
N LYS A 406 -24.74 -13.57 11.64
CA LYS A 406 -23.98 -13.94 10.44
C LYS A 406 -23.90 -12.79 9.45
N ALA A 407 -25.01 -12.12 9.21
CA ALA A 407 -25.06 -10.94 8.34
C ALA A 407 -24.14 -9.79 8.81
N ASN A 408 -24.08 -9.51 10.12
CA ASN A 408 -23.21 -8.46 10.64
C ASN A 408 -21.72 -8.86 10.60
N SER A 409 -21.41 -10.16 10.76
CA SER A 409 -20.04 -10.67 10.61
C SER A 409 -19.48 -10.45 9.20
N SER A 410 -20.32 -10.53 8.17
CA SER A 410 -19.98 -10.20 6.79
C SER A 410 -19.55 -8.73 6.63
N LEU A 411 -20.15 -7.80 7.39
CA LEU A 411 -19.76 -6.39 7.40
C LEU A 411 -18.40 -6.16 8.09
N SER A 412 -18.10 -6.90 9.16
CA SER A 412 -16.78 -6.86 9.82
C SER A 412 -15.64 -7.32 8.89
N ASN A 413 -15.91 -8.32 8.05
CA ASN A 413 -14.92 -8.79 7.08
C ASN A 413 -14.55 -7.72 6.03
N LEU A 414 -15.48 -6.83 5.70
CA LEU A 414 -15.25 -5.69 4.79
C LEU A 414 -14.16 -4.74 5.33
N ASN A 415 -14.21 -4.45 6.63
CA ASN A 415 -13.20 -3.61 7.30
C ASN A 415 -11.82 -4.26 7.26
N LYS A 416 -11.75 -5.58 7.44
CA LYS A 416 -10.49 -6.33 7.33
C LYS A 416 -9.93 -6.24 5.91
N THR A 417 -10.77 -6.33 4.87
CA THR A 417 -10.34 -6.18 3.47
C THR A 417 -9.73 -4.80 3.21
N ILE A 418 -10.31 -3.74 3.75
CA ILE A 418 -9.78 -2.36 3.60
C ILE A 418 -8.41 -2.24 4.28
N ILE A 419 -8.29 -2.67 5.54
CA ILE A 419 -7.01 -2.65 6.28
C ILE A 419 -5.93 -3.45 5.55
N ASN A 420 -6.27 -4.65 5.08
CA ASN A 420 -5.34 -5.49 4.34
C ASN A 420 -4.91 -4.82 3.03
N SER A 421 -5.81 -4.08 2.37
CA SER A 421 -5.46 -3.26 1.20
C SER A 421 -4.41 -2.23 1.54
N ILE A 422 -4.61 -1.45 2.62
CA ILE A 422 -3.66 -0.41 3.05
C ILE A 422 -2.27 -1.01 3.36
N ILE A 423 -2.26 -2.16 4.04
CA ILE A 423 -1.01 -2.89 4.34
C ILE A 423 -0.31 -3.30 3.03
N LYS A 424 -1.05 -3.85 2.07
CA LYS A 424 -0.51 -4.24 0.77
C LYS A 424 0.03 -3.07 -0.02
N ASP A 425 -0.66 -1.93 0.01
CA ASP A 425 -0.20 -0.70 -0.63
C ASP A 425 1.14 -0.27 -0.03
N SER A 426 1.30 -0.27 1.30
CA SER A 426 2.57 0.06 1.95
C SER A 426 3.71 -0.94 1.60
N GLU A 427 3.43 -2.24 1.50
CA GLU A 427 4.41 -3.25 1.07
C GLU A 427 4.93 -2.99 -0.34
N PHE A 428 4.01 -2.61 -1.22
CA PHE A 428 4.31 -2.37 -2.60
C PHE A 428 5.11 -1.07 -2.78
N LEU A 429 4.70 0.01 -2.12
CA LEU A 429 5.41 1.29 -2.11
C LEU A 429 6.85 1.15 -1.58
N SER A 430 7.05 0.43 -0.47
CA SER A 430 8.39 0.19 0.09
C SER A 430 9.27 -0.64 -0.83
N SER A 431 8.68 -1.61 -1.55
CA SER A 431 9.40 -2.42 -2.55
C SER A 431 9.84 -1.58 -3.75
N LEU A 432 8.98 -0.70 -4.24
CA LEU A 432 9.32 0.20 -5.33
C LEU A 432 10.47 1.16 -4.96
N ALA A 433 10.39 1.77 -3.78
CA ALA A 433 11.39 2.74 -3.34
C ALA A 433 12.79 2.11 -3.27
N ILE A 434 12.87 0.85 -2.81
CA ILE A 434 14.11 0.05 -2.85
C ILE A 434 14.58 -0.19 -4.28
N ASP A 435 13.68 -0.59 -5.19
CA ASP A 435 14.05 -0.87 -6.58
C ASP A 435 14.59 0.37 -7.30
N ILE A 436 13.96 1.53 -7.11
CA ILE A 436 14.43 2.81 -7.66
C ILE A 436 15.80 3.17 -7.08
N MET A 437 15.97 3.00 -5.77
CA MET A 437 17.22 3.31 -5.08
C MET A 437 18.37 2.39 -5.53
N ASP A 438 18.19 1.07 -5.53
CA ASP A 438 19.27 0.14 -5.90
C ASP A 438 19.70 0.31 -7.37
N ARG A 439 18.77 0.63 -8.28
CA ARG A 439 19.08 0.99 -9.67
C ARG A 439 19.89 2.28 -9.77
N ASN A 440 19.49 3.31 -9.02
CA ASN A 440 20.23 4.56 -8.99
C ASN A 440 21.66 4.32 -8.47
N LEU A 441 21.79 3.62 -7.34
CA LEU A 441 23.09 3.37 -6.72
C LEU A 441 23.99 2.43 -7.54
N TYR A 442 23.42 1.54 -8.37
CA TYR A 442 24.15 0.73 -9.35
C TYR A 442 24.91 1.59 -10.36
N GLU A 443 24.26 2.61 -10.93
CA GLU A 443 24.91 3.46 -11.93
C GLU A 443 26.10 4.21 -11.33
N ARG A 444 26.03 4.63 -10.06
CA ARG A 444 27.17 5.33 -9.40
C ARG A 444 28.37 4.41 -9.19
N ALA A 445 28.12 3.11 -8.97
CA ALA A 445 29.16 2.09 -8.95
C ALA A 445 29.77 1.86 -10.35
N ASN A 446 29.01 2.01 -11.43
CA ASN A 446 29.52 1.90 -12.80
C ASN A 446 30.35 3.13 -13.16
N ASP A 447 29.84 4.31 -12.87
CA ASP A 447 30.42 5.61 -13.22
C ASP A 447 31.83 5.75 -12.64
N CYS A 448 32.02 5.46 -11.35
CA CYS A 448 33.35 5.54 -10.75
C CYS A 448 34.35 4.56 -11.39
N ARG A 449 33.91 3.35 -11.76
CA ARG A 449 34.75 2.34 -12.40
C ARG A 449 35.10 2.73 -13.83
N TRP A 450 34.16 3.33 -14.56
CA TRP A 450 34.37 3.72 -15.94
C TRP A 450 35.27 4.95 -16.04
N TRP A 451 34.99 6.00 -15.28
CA TRP A 451 35.79 7.22 -15.32
C TRP A 451 37.21 7.05 -14.78
N ALA A 452 37.45 6.03 -13.94
CA ALA A 452 38.81 5.64 -13.56
C ALA A 452 39.66 5.14 -14.73
N LEU A 453 39.04 4.71 -15.84
CA LEU A 453 39.71 4.20 -17.04
C LEU A 453 39.98 5.28 -18.10
N THR A 454 39.59 6.53 -17.85
CA THR A 454 39.88 7.65 -18.75
C THR A 454 41.37 7.76 -19.02
N SER A 455 41.75 7.62 -20.30
CA SER A 455 43.15 7.54 -20.73
C SER A 455 43.94 8.77 -20.34
N PHE A 456 43.34 9.95 -20.40
CA PHE A 456 43.97 11.20 -19.96
C PHE A 456 44.35 11.17 -18.47
N PHE A 457 43.44 10.73 -17.58
CA PHE A 457 43.71 10.66 -16.14
C PHE A 457 44.84 9.67 -15.83
N ARG A 458 44.85 8.52 -16.51
CA ARG A 458 45.90 7.51 -16.35
C ARG A 458 47.27 8.03 -16.81
N LYS A 459 47.34 8.67 -17.98
CA LYS A 459 48.56 9.30 -18.52
C LYS A 459 49.07 10.42 -17.60
N ALA A 460 48.17 11.21 -17.02
CA ALA A 460 48.55 12.28 -16.09
C ALA A 460 49.13 11.71 -14.78
N LEU A 461 48.51 10.67 -14.21
CA LEU A 461 48.95 10.05 -12.96
C LEU A 461 50.19 9.15 -13.12
N ASP A 462 50.52 8.68 -14.32
CA ASP A 462 51.80 8.00 -14.60
C ASP A 462 53.01 8.94 -14.45
N ASN A 463 52.83 10.24 -14.71
CA ASN A 463 53.89 11.26 -14.67
C ASN A 463 53.58 12.36 -13.64
N LEU A 464 53.67 12.01 -12.35
CA LEU A 464 53.36 12.91 -11.21
C LEU A 464 54.13 14.24 -11.23
N GLU A 465 55.29 14.32 -11.87
CA GLU A 465 56.07 15.58 -11.96
C GLU A 465 55.39 16.66 -12.82
N THR A 466 54.54 16.27 -13.76
CA THR A 466 53.81 17.19 -14.68
C THR A 466 52.32 17.30 -14.33
N ILE A 467 51.92 16.74 -13.18
CA ILE A 467 50.49 16.65 -12.85
C ILE A 467 49.88 18.01 -12.52
N GLU A 468 50.68 18.93 -11.98
CA GLU A 468 50.23 20.29 -11.69
C GLU A 468 49.91 21.05 -12.99
N ASP A 469 50.70 20.86 -14.05
CA ASP A 469 50.48 21.48 -15.36
C ASP A 469 49.20 20.95 -16.05
N LYS A 470 48.77 19.74 -15.69
CA LYS A 470 47.59 19.06 -16.26
C LYS A 470 46.33 19.23 -15.40
N LYS A 471 46.44 19.83 -14.22
CA LYS A 471 45.34 19.96 -13.26
C LYS A 471 44.11 20.63 -13.87
N ASP A 472 44.29 21.73 -14.58
CA ASP A 472 43.18 22.50 -15.16
C ASP A 472 42.42 21.70 -16.23
N GLU A 473 43.14 20.89 -17.00
CA GLU A 473 42.56 20.00 -18.01
C GLU A 473 41.78 18.85 -17.34
N ILE A 474 42.35 18.24 -16.29
CA ILE A 474 41.64 17.23 -15.48
C ILE A 474 40.35 17.82 -14.90
N SER A 475 40.43 19.00 -14.27
CA SER A 475 39.26 19.68 -13.70
C SER A 475 38.22 20.03 -14.76
N SER A 476 38.64 20.39 -15.98
CA SER A 476 37.73 20.67 -17.09
C SER A 476 36.97 19.43 -17.55
N ILE A 477 37.65 18.28 -17.66
CA ILE A 477 37.01 17.00 -18.00
C ILE A 477 36.04 16.58 -16.89
N LEU A 478 36.47 16.65 -15.62
CA LEU A 478 35.60 16.33 -14.48
C LEU A 478 34.38 17.25 -14.42
N LYS A 479 34.55 18.54 -14.72
CA LYS A 479 33.43 19.48 -14.80
C LYS A 479 32.45 19.11 -15.91
N TYR A 480 32.95 18.82 -17.11
CA TYR A 480 32.12 18.40 -18.22
C TYR A 480 31.30 17.15 -17.87
N ILE A 481 31.93 16.14 -17.28
CA ILE A 481 31.23 14.94 -16.79
C ILE A 481 30.17 15.33 -15.75
N ASN A 482 30.53 16.14 -14.75
CA ASN A 482 29.60 16.51 -13.68
C ASN A 482 28.43 17.37 -14.18
N ASP A 483 28.59 18.15 -15.25
CA ASP A 483 27.51 18.98 -15.80
C ASP A 483 26.48 18.14 -16.61
N LEU A 484 26.85 16.94 -17.07
CA LEU A 484 25.94 15.99 -17.73
C LEU A 484 25.01 15.27 -16.74
N TYR A 485 25.35 15.24 -15.46
CA TYR A 485 24.62 14.52 -14.42
C TYR A 485 24.19 15.45 -13.30
N THR A 486 22.94 15.36 -12.89
CA THR A 486 22.39 16.16 -11.78
C THR A 486 22.51 15.48 -10.42
N VAL A 487 23.11 14.29 -10.37
CA VAL A 487 23.13 13.41 -9.18
C VAL A 487 24.40 13.55 -8.35
N TYR A 488 25.36 14.34 -8.81
CA TYR A 488 26.68 14.51 -8.21
C TYR A 488 26.93 15.97 -7.82
N THR A 489 27.45 16.16 -6.60
CA THR A 489 27.85 17.51 -6.15
C THR A 489 29.29 17.83 -6.52
N ASN A 490 30.17 16.82 -6.49
CA ASN A 490 31.57 16.96 -6.83
C ASN A 490 32.21 15.63 -7.24
N LEU A 491 33.17 15.69 -8.15
CA LEU A 491 34.03 14.59 -8.57
C LEU A 491 35.48 14.96 -8.24
N LEU A 492 36.24 14.03 -7.70
CA LEU A 492 37.59 14.24 -7.17
C LEU A 492 38.56 13.23 -7.78
N ILE A 493 39.76 13.68 -8.14
CA ILE A 493 40.89 12.79 -8.42
C ILE A 493 41.96 13.01 -7.35
N PHE A 494 42.50 11.91 -6.81
CA PHE A 494 43.56 11.93 -5.81
C PHE A 494 44.72 11.00 -6.18
N ASP A 495 45.92 11.32 -5.70
CA ASP A 495 47.13 10.52 -5.94
C ASP A 495 47.24 9.30 -5.00
N LYS A 496 48.30 8.50 -5.16
CA LYS A 496 48.60 7.35 -4.29
C LYS A 496 48.74 7.66 -2.80
N ASN A 497 48.96 8.92 -2.42
CA ASN A 497 49.06 9.37 -1.04
C ASN A 497 47.73 9.92 -0.51
N GLY A 498 46.67 9.93 -1.33
CA GLY A 498 45.37 10.53 -1.01
C GLY A 498 45.33 12.04 -1.18
N LYS A 499 46.35 12.67 -1.78
CA LYS A 499 46.33 14.12 -2.06
C LYS A 499 45.37 14.41 -3.21
N ILE A 500 44.40 15.29 -2.98
CA ILE A 500 43.46 15.74 -4.01
C ILE A 500 44.23 16.56 -5.06
N ILE A 501 44.13 16.15 -6.32
CA ILE A 501 44.76 16.77 -7.48
C ILE A 501 43.80 17.75 -8.16
N ALA A 502 42.56 17.32 -8.39
CA ALA A 502 41.58 18.09 -9.14
C ALA A 502 40.15 17.80 -8.66
N VAL A 503 39.27 18.77 -8.89
CA VAL A 503 37.83 18.71 -8.56
C VAL A 503 36.98 19.15 -9.76
N SER A 504 35.74 18.67 -9.87
CA SER A 504 34.79 19.12 -10.90
C SER A 504 34.15 20.46 -10.56
N ASN A 505 33.83 20.69 -9.29
CA ASN A 505 33.11 21.87 -8.84
C ASN A 505 34.08 22.98 -8.40
N LYS A 506 34.04 24.13 -9.08
CA LYS A 506 34.90 25.28 -8.77
C LYS A 506 34.72 25.81 -7.33
N LYS A 507 33.55 25.65 -6.72
CA LYS A 507 33.32 26.05 -5.31
C LYS A 507 34.19 25.22 -4.34
N GLU A 508 34.50 23.99 -4.73
CA GLU A 508 35.26 23.02 -3.96
C GLU A 508 36.77 23.05 -4.27
N GLU A 509 37.24 24.04 -5.04
CA GLU A 509 38.66 24.15 -5.42
C GLU A 509 39.59 24.29 -4.21
N HIS A 510 39.07 24.80 -3.10
CA HIS A 510 39.74 24.89 -1.80
C HIS A 510 40.12 23.51 -1.20
N LEU A 511 39.60 22.40 -1.74
CA LEU A 511 39.97 21.03 -1.38
C LEU A 511 41.25 20.55 -2.06
N VAL A 512 41.63 21.15 -3.20
CA VAL A 512 42.82 20.73 -3.94
C VAL A 512 44.07 20.88 -3.08
N GLY A 513 44.91 19.86 -3.07
CA GLY A 513 46.13 19.79 -2.26
C GLY A 513 45.94 19.23 -0.84
N LYS A 514 44.70 19.10 -0.35
CA LYS A 514 44.43 18.41 0.92
C LYS A 514 44.63 16.90 0.79
N ILE A 515 45.00 16.26 1.90
CA ILE A 515 45.19 14.81 1.97
C ILE A 515 43.93 14.18 2.57
N LEU A 516 43.37 13.20 1.87
CA LEU A 516 42.27 12.38 2.30
C LEU A 516 42.81 11.20 3.14
N THR A 517 42.39 11.12 4.39
CA THR A 517 42.84 10.10 5.36
C THR A 517 41.76 9.05 5.68
N GLN A 518 40.63 9.09 4.98
CA GLN A 518 39.48 8.23 5.23
C GLN A 518 39.75 6.79 4.77
N GLU A 519 39.13 5.81 5.46
CA GLU A 519 39.34 4.36 5.22
C GLU A 519 39.06 3.96 3.75
N TRP A 520 38.08 4.59 3.11
CA TRP A 520 37.70 4.30 1.73
C TRP A 520 38.80 4.66 0.72
N VAL A 521 39.69 5.63 1.02
CA VAL A 521 40.83 5.98 0.17
C VAL A 521 41.78 4.79 0.08
N GLN A 522 42.17 4.24 1.22
CA GLN A 522 43.04 3.07 1.28
C GLN A 522 42.38 1.84 0.66
N LYS A 523 41.07 1.65 0.83
CA LYS A 523 40.33 0.55 0.16
C LYS A 523 40.37 0.70 -1.36
N SER A 524 40.17 1.92 -1.88
CA SER A 524 40.21 2.18 -3.32
C SER A 524 41.58 1.85 -3.90
N LEU A 525 42.67 2.21 -3.20
CA LEU A 525 44.05 1.96 -3.63
C LEU A 525 44.47 0.48 -3.52
N ASN A 526 43.63 -0.39 -2.93
CA ASN A 526 43.86 -1.83 -2.80
C ASN A 526 42.90 -2.68 -3.66
N LEU A 527 42.13 -2.06 -4.55
CA LEU A 527 41.22 -2.79 -5.44
C LEU A 527 42.00 -3.76 -6.33
N LYS A 528 41.44 -4.96 -6.57
CA LYS A 528 42.14 -6.05 -7.27
C LYS A 528 42.18 -5.90 -8.78
N ASN A 529 41.11 -5.37 -9.38
CA ASN A 529 40.97 -5.17 -10.83
C ASN A 529 40.08 -3.96 -11.13
N THR A 530 39.79 -3.71 -12.40
CA THR A 530 38.98 -2.59 -12.92
C THR A 530 37.47 -2.76 -12.71
N SER A 531 37.01 -3.99 -12.47
CA SER A 531 35.60 -4.30 -12.19
C SER A 531 35.21 -4.04 -10.73
N LYS A 532 36.18 -3.91 -9.82
CA LYS A 532 35.91 -3.65 -8.39
C LYS A 532 35.87 -2.15 -8.09
N TYR A 533 35.12 -1.81 -7.06
CA TYR A 533 34.92 -0.46 -6.56
C TYR A 533 34.78 -0.51 -5.03
N CYS A 534 34.84 0.63 -4.37
CA CYS A 534 34.51 0.74 -2.95
C CYS A 534 33.59 1.92 -2.69
N VAL A 535 32.77 1.82 -1.65
CA VAL A 535 31.86 2.88 -1.22
C VAL A 535 32.17 3.22 0.22
N SER A 536 32.12 4.52 0.56
CA SER A 536 32.19 4.95 1.96
C SER A 536 30.99 4.45 2.76
N LYS A 537 31.12 4.47 4.10
CA LYS A 537 29.93 4.41 4.96
C LYS A 537 29.07 5.66 4.74
N PHE A 538 27.78 5.55 5.01
CA PHE A 538 26.88 6.70 5.07
C PHE A 538 27.18 7.47 6.35
N GLN A 539 27.94 8.55 6.26
CA GLN A 539 28.37 9.36 7.39
C GLN A 539 28.68 10.78 6.96
N LYS A 540 28.69 11.71 7.91
CA LYS A 540 29.04 13.11 7.69
C LYS A 540 30.40 13.24 7.02
N SER A 541 30.45 14.04 5.95
CA SER A 541 31.65 14.24 5.15
C SER A 541 31.92 15.73 4.92
N ASN A 542 33.16 16.14 5.13
CA ASN A 542 33.61 17.49 4.77
C ASN A 542 33.64 17.73 3.25
N LEU A 543 33.47 16.68 2.45
CA LEU A 543 33.35 16.76 0.98
C LEU A 543 31.90 17.04 0.52
N TYR A 544 30.95 17.11 1.46
CA TYR A 544 29.53 17.32 1.20
C TYR A 544 28.89 18.15 2.33
N GLU A 545 29.37 19.38 2.51
CA GLU A 545 28.81 20.36 3.46
C GLU A 545 28.67 19.85 4.93
N ASN A 546 29.43 18.82 5.35
CA ASN A 546 29.30 18.10 6.62
C ASN A 546 27.98 17.34 6.83
N GLU A 547 27.24 17.10 5.76
CA GLU A 547 26.08 16.20 5.73
C GLU A 547 26.49 14.76 5.39
N SER A 548 25.61 13.82 5.68
CA SER A 548 25.86 12.38 5.46
C SER A 548 25.64 11.98 4.00
N THR A 549 26.64 11.33 3.39
CA THR A 549 26.54 10.85 2.00
C THR A 549 27.34 9.58 1.75
N TYR A 550 27.14 8.99 0.57
CA TYR A 550 27.96 7.94 -0.01
C TYR A 550 29.00 8.54 -0.96
N ILE A 551 30.24 8.09 -0.82
CA ILE A 551 31.33 8.41 -1.74
C ILE A 551 31.72 7.12 -2.45
N TYR A 552 31.54 7.10 -3.77
CA TYR A 552 31.89 5.98 -4.63
C TYR A 552 33.28 6.16 -5.18
N CYS A 553 34.13 5.14 -5.09
CA CYS A 553 35.53 5.27 -5.49
C CYS A 553 36.01 4.07 -6.31
N SER A 554 36.92 4.36 -7.24
CA SER A 554 37.66 3.35 -7.99
C SER A 554 39.11 3.77 -8.19
N ALA A 555 39.96 2.77 -8.48
CA ALA A 555 41.40 2.94 -8.63
C ALA A 555 41.77 3.38 -10.05
N ILE A 556 42.57 4.43 -10.16
CA ILE A 556 43.20 4.82 -11.43
C ILE A 556 44.53 4.09 -11.56
N ARG A 557 44.59 3.16 -12.52
CA ARG A 557 45.73 2.28 -12.77
C ARG A 557 46.64 2.85 -13.84
N SER A 558 47.94 2.54 -13.73
CA SER A 558 48.94 2.90 -14.75
C SER A 558 48.56 2.35 -16.13
N LEU A 559 48.92 3.07 -17.19
CA LEU A 559 48.84 2.55 -18.56
C LEU A 559 50.00 1.61 -18.88
N ILE A 560 51.11 1.73 -18.16
CA ILE A 560 52.34 0.93 -18.38
C ILE A 560 52.22 -0.42 -17.65
N ASP A 561 51.68 -0.42 -16.42
CA ASP A 561 51.43 -1.63 -15.64
C ASP A 561 50.06 -1.59 -14.97
N GLU A 562 49.08 -2.33 -15.51
CA GLU A 562 47.71 -2.36 -14.99
C GLU A 562 47.61 -2.86 -13.52
N LYS A 563 48.63 -3.55 -13.00
CA LYS A 563 48.67 -3.96 -11.59
C LYS A 563 49.02 -2.79 -10.66
N LYS A 564 49.66 -1.75 -11.17
CA LYS A 564 50.07 -0.58 -10.41
C LYS A 564 48.93 0.45 -10.35
N ILE A 565 48.60 0.88 -9.13
CA ILE A 565 47.62 1.94 -8.87
C ILE A 565 48.38 3.23 -8.56
N ASN A 566 48.11 4.29 -9.31
CA ASN A 566 48.78 5.58 -9.15
C ASN A 566 47.90 6.63 -8.44
N GLY A 567 46.62 6.35 -8.28
CA GLY A 567 45.65 7.23 -7.64
C GLY A 567 44.25 6.65 -7.68
N GLY A 568 43.25 7.48 -7.44
CA GLY A 568 41.84 7.09 -7.51
C GLY A 568 40.93 8.25 -7.88
N ILE A 569 39.71 7.88 -8.27
CA ILE A 569 38.60 8.80 -8.47
C ILE A 569 37.59 8.59 -7.34
N ALA A 570 37.04 9.68 -6.82
CA ALA A 570 35.96 9.68 -5.84
C ALA A 570 34.79 10.53 -6.34
N ILE A 571 33.60 9.96 -6.30
CA ILE A 571 32.34 10.58 -6.69
C ILE A 571 31.56 10.88 -5.42
N VAL A 572 31.22 12.15 -5.20
CA VAL A 572 30.39 12.58 -4.07
C VAL A 572 28.93 12.60 -4.52
N PHE A 573 28.14 11.64 -4.02
CA PHE A 573 26.73 11.52 -4.35
C PHE A 573 25.90 12.60 -3.64
N ASP A 574 24.91 13.17 -4.32
CA ASP A 574 23.97 14.12 -3.72
C ASP A 574 22.85 13.39 -2.96
N SER A 575 23.22 12.72 -1.86
CA SER A 575 22.33 11.83 -1.10
C SER A 575 21.04 12.51 -0.62
N THR A 576 21.13 13.73 -0.10
CA THR A 576 20.00 14.43 0.51
C THR A 576 18.90 14.68 -0.51
N PHE A 577 19.24 15.31 -1.64
CA PHE A 577 18.26 15.61 -2.68
C PHE A 577 17.80 14.35 -3.40
N GLN A 578 18.73 13.47 -3.79
CA GLN A 578 18.40 12.31 -4.63
C GLN A 578 17.54 11.29 -3.88
N PHE A 579 17.87 10.95 -2.63
CA PHE A 579 17.03 10.01 -1.87
C PHE A 579 15.65 10.59 -1.54
N ASN A 580 15.57 11.89 -1.22
CA ASN A 580 14.28 12.54 -0.99
C ASN A 580 13.41 12.56 -2.26
N ALA A 581 14.01 12.85 -3.41
CA ALA A 581 13.33 12.79 -4.71
C ALA A 581 12.81 11.38 -5.00
N MET A 582 13.64 10.34 -4.82
CA MET A 582 13.23 8.95 -5.02
C MET A 582 12.03 8.57 -4.13
N LEU A 583 12.06 8.91 -2.85
CA LEU A 583 10.93 8.62 -1.95
C LEU A 583 9.67 9.38 -2.39
N ASN A 584 9.77 10.68 -2.70
CA ASN A 584 8.61 11.47 -3.14
C ASN A 584 8.00 11.00 -4.45
N GLU A 585 8.80 10.43 -5.35
CA GLU A 585 8.33 9.84 -6.62
C GLU A 585 7.57 8.53 -6.39
N THR A 586 7.90 7.78 -5.34
CA THR A 586 7.18 6.54 -5.02
C THR A 586 5.85 6.76 -4.34
N LEU A 587 5.72 7.83 -3.54
CA LEU A 587 4.51 8.05 -2.75
C LEU A 587 3.31 8.44 -3.62
N PRO A 588 2.10 7.93 -3.30
CA PRO A 588 0.90 8.29 -4.02
C PRO A 588 0.59 9.77 -3.86
N LYS A 589 0.06 10.37 -4.93
CA LYS A 589 -0.39 11.76 -4.99
C LYS A 589 -1.89 11.81 -5.16
N ASP A 590 -2.52 12.85 -4.64
CA ASP A 590 -3.95 13.07 -4.80
C ASP A 590 -4.32 13.46 -6.25
N ASN A 591 -5.62 13.63 -6.53
CA ASN A 591 -6.10 14.01 -7.87
C ASN A 591 -5.60 15.39 -8.36
N LYS A 592 -4.99 16.19 -7.48
CA LYS A 592 -4.37 17.48 -7.79
C LYS A 592 -2.84 17.38 -7.94
N GLY A 593 -2.26 16.20 -7.71
CA GLY A 593 -0.82 15.96 -7.77
C GLY A 593 -0.09 16.30 -6.47
N GLU A 594 -0.81 16.56 -5.37
CA GLU A 594 -0.25 16.90 -4.07
C GLU A 594 0.00 15.64 -3.21
N LYS A 595 0.91 15.75 -2.23
CA LYS A 595 1.18 14.64 -1.30
C LYS A 595 -0.06 14.35 -0.47
N ILE A 596 -0.40 13.06 -0.36
CA ILE A 596 -1.47 12.60 0.54
C ILE A 596 -0.99 12.76 1.98
N ASP A 597 -1.75 13.50 2.79
CA ASP A 597 -1.42 13.70 4.21
C ASP A 597 -1.42 12.36 4.98
N GLY A 598 -0.59 12.24 6.00
CA GLY A 598 -0.46 11.00 6.78
C GLY A 598 0.26 9.83 6.08
N VAL A 599 0.73 10.00 4.84
CA VAL A 599 1.57 9.02 4.14
C VAL A 599 3.01 9.53 4.03
N PHE A 600 3.98 8.77 4.52
CA PHE A 600 5.40 9.12 4.40
C PHE A 600 6.30 7.91 4.29
N ALA A 601 7.52 8.13 3.77
CA ALA A 601 8.51 7.08 3.59
C ALA A 601 9.89 7.51 4.09
N LEU A 602 10.68 6.51 4.47
CA LEU A 602 11.99 6.66 5.10
C LEU A 602 12.96 5.62 4.55
N PHE A 603 14.21 6.01 4.29
CA PHE A 603 15.31 5.06 4.15
C PHE A 603 16.08 4.98 5.46
N THR A 604 16.44 3.78 5.90
CA THR A 604 17.24 3.54 7.10
C THR A 604 18.31 2.48 6.87
N ASN A 605 19.34 2.47 7.71
CA ASN A 605 20.26 1.34 7.80
C ASN A 605 19.76 0.31 8.83
N LYS A 606 20.45 -0.84 8.92
CA LYS A 606 20.14 -1.88 9.92
C LYS A 606 20.38 -1.45 11.37
N ASP A 607 21.16 -0.40 11.58
CA ASP A 607 21.42 0.22 12.89
C ASP A 607 20.33 1.25 13.28
N LYS A 608 19.16 1.22 12.62
CA LYS A 608 18.01 2.12 12.81
C LYS A 608 18.25 3.60 12.49
N THR A 609 19.39 3.93 11.91
CA THR A 609 19.73 5.31 11.57
C THR A 609 19.03 5.72 10.28
N ILE A 610 18.38 6.87 10.28
CA ILE A 610 17.65 7.42 9.14
C ILE A 610 18.64 8.01 8.12
N ILE A 611 18.55 7.50 6.89
CA ILE A 611 19.34 7.92 5.73
C ILE A 611 18.62 9.07 5.00
N SER A 612 17.30 8.97 4.84
CA SER A 612 16.47 10.00 4.20
C SER A 612 15.01 9.87 4.63
N SER A 613 14.25 10.96 4.52
CA SER A 613 12.85 11.07 4.94
C SER A 613 12.06 11.99 4.02
N THR A 614 10.78 11.68 3.80
CA THR A 614 9.81 12.61 3.19
C THR A 614 9.05 13.45 4.21
N ASN A 615 9.26 13.22 5.50
CA ASN A 615 8.60 13.90 6.61
C ASN A 615 9.64 14.64 7.47
N GLU A 616 9.49 15.96 7.60
CA GLU A 616 10.45 16.86 8.26
C GLU A 616 10.65 16.57 9.76
N LYS A 617 9.72 15.87 10.40
CA LYS A 617 9.87 15.45 11.80
C LYS A 617 11.04 14.48 11.99
N PHE A 618 11.32 13.67 10.98
CA PHE A 618 12.37 12.65 11.01
C PHE A 618 13.63 13.20 10.36
N LYS A 619 14.61 13.58 11.20
CA LYS A 619 15.88 14.13 10.74
C LYS A 619 16.84 13.03 10.29
N ILE A 620 17.65 13.34 9.29
CA ILE A 620 18.76 12.48 8.85
C ILE A 620 19.72 12.26 10.02
N ASP A 621 20.34 11.08 10.10
CA ASP A 621 21.20 10.60 11.19
C ASP A 621 20.49 10.35 12.55
N SER A 622 19.18 10.58 12.66
CA SER A 622 18.42 10.22 13.87
C SER A 622 18.02 8.74 13.87
N ILE A 623 17.58 8.23 15.03
CA ILE A 623 17.17 6.83 15.20
C ILE A 623 15.66 6.71 15.01
N LEU A 624 15.23 5.77 14.16
CA LEU A 624 13.82 5.40 14.05
C LEU A 624 13.46 4.42 15.18
N ASP A 625 12.61 4.88 16.11
CA ASP A 625 12.18 4.07 17.25
C ASP A 625 11.06 3.10 16.87
N LEU A 626 11.46 1.91 16.40
CA LEU A 626 10.57 0.78 16.11
C LEU A 626 11.18 -0.53 16.64
N ASP A 627 10.34 -1.56 16.73
CA ASP A 627 10.72 -2.93 17.11
C ASP A 627 11.87 -3.46 16.23
N ASP A 628 12.85 -4.12 16.86
CA ASP A 628 14.06 -4.63 16.22
C ASP A 628 13.78 -5.56 15.04
N LYS A 629 12.64 -6.28 15.09
CA LYS A 629 12.24 -7.20 14.02
C LYS A 629 12.15 -6.54 12.63
N PHE A 630 11.84 -5.24 12.57
CA PHE A 630 11.76 -4.52 11.31
C PHE A 630 13.15 -4.27 10.68
N PHE A 631 14.22 -4.31 11.48
CA PHE A 631 15.59 -4.01 11.05
C PHE A 631 16.44 -5.27 10.82
N THR A 632 16.01 -6.42 11.36
CA THR A 632 16.72 -7.71 11.20
C THR A 632 16.42 -8.46 9.90
N LEU A 633 15.75 -7.81 8.94
CA LEU A 633 15.35 -8.44 7.68
C LEU A 633 16.56 -8.86 6.83
N GLN A 634 16.44 -10.01 6.18
CA GLN A 634 17.41 -10.45 5.19
C GLN A 634 17.19 -9.72 3.85
N ASN A 635 18.20 -9.78 3.00
CA ASN A 635 18.18 -9.20 1.67
C ASN A 635 16.91 -9.65 0.89
N ALA A 636 16.24 -8.72 0.21
CA ALA A 636 14.97 -8.90 -0.49
C ALA A 636 13.74 -9.30 0.37
N GLN A 637 13.86 -9.45 1.70
CA GLN A 637 12.70 -9.72 2.54
C GLN A 637 11.86 -8.46 2.76
N LYS A 638 10.57 -8.68 3.01
CA LYS A 638 9.60 -7.66 3.40
C LYS A 638 8.84 -8.07 4.65
N LEU A 639 8.40 -7.09 5.41
CA LEU A 639 7.54 -7.26 6.58
C LEU A 639 6.52 -6.11 6.59
N SER A 640 5.29 -6.41 6.97
CA SER A 640 4.25 -5.40 7.14
C SER A 640 3.42 -5.68 8.38
N GLN A 641 3.08 -4.64 9.12
CA GLN A 641 2.29 -4.74 10.33
C GLN A 641 1.62 -3.40 10.66
N ILE A 642 0.50 -3.45 11.38
CA ILE A 642 -0.07 -2.27 12.03
C ILE A 642 0.71 -2.00 13.32
N VAL A 643 1.16 -0.76 13.49
CA VAL A 643 1.97 -0.32 14.63
C VAL A 643 1.30 0.88 15.30
N GLU A 644 1.29 0.86 16.63
CA GLU A 644 1.00 2.03 17.46
C GLU A 644 2.27 2.88 17.54
N TYR A 645 2.21 4.11 17.03
CA TYR A 645 3.33 5.05 17.02
C TYR A 645 2.84 6.46 17.34
N GLU A 646 3.42 7.10 18.36
CA GLU A 646 3.05 8.45 18.83
C GLU A 646 1.54 8.66 19.08
N GLY A 647 0.84 7.65 19.61
CA GLY A 647 -0.60 7.75 19.91
C GLY A 647 -1.51 7.59 18.69
N LYS A 648 -0.97 7.09 17.58
CA LYS A 648 -1.68 6.84 16.31
C LYS A 648 -1.44 5.43 15.81
N TYR A 649 -2.39 4.89 15.06
CA TYR A 649 -2.20 3.65 14.31
C TYR A 649 -1.68 3.94 12.90
N TYR A 650 -0.61 3.26 12.51
CA TYR A 650 -0.05 3.28 11.17
C TYR A 650 0.03 1.86 10.60
N ALA A 651 -0.30 1.70 9.32
CA ALA A 651 0.17 0.56 8.55
C ALA A 651 1.63 0.82 8.17
N VAL A 652 2.53 -0.01 8.67
CA VAL A 652 3.96 0.09 8.41
C VAL A 652 4.41 -1.11 7.61
N ALA A 653 5.03 -0.85 6.47
CA ALA A 653 5.74 -1.88 5.72
C ALA A 653 7.20 -1.49 5.52
N VAL A 654 8.04 -2.52 5.51
CA VAL A 654 9.46 -2.40 5.28
C VAL A 654 9.92 -3.39 4.22
N ARG A 655 10.83 -2.93 3.36
CA ARG A 655 11.55 -3.77 2.39
C ARG A 655 13.06 -3.59 2.58
N CYS A 656 13.78 -4.70 2.63
CA CYS A 656 15.25 -4.68 2.56
C CYS A 656 15.72 -4.65 1.10
N SER A 657 16.76 -3.86 0.83
CA SER A 657 17.44 -3.81 -0.47
C SER A 657 17.77 -5.20 -1.00
N SER A 658 17.65 -5.38 -2.32
CA SER A 658 17.85 -6.65 -3.01
C SER A 658 18.98 -6.60 -4.05
N GLY A 659 19.51 -5.41 -4.34
CA GLY A 659 20.45 -5.19 -5.41
C GLY A 659 19.80 -5.11 -6.79
N TYR A 660 20.62 -4.84 -7.80
CA TYR A 660 20.19 -4.71 -9.19
C TYR A 660 21.28 -5.21 -10.13
N ARG A 661 20.94 -6.18 -10.99
CA ARG A 661 21.88 -6.87 -11.90
C ARG A 661 23.08 -7.43 -11.11
N GLU A 662 24.30 -6.99 -11.43
CA GLU A 662 25.51 -7.35 -10.69
C GLU A 662 25.67 -6.62 -9.35
N TYR A 663 25.03 -5.46 -9.12
CA TYR A 663 25.23 -4.64 -7.91
C TYR A 663 24.52 -5.19 -6.69
N LYS A 664 25.27 -5.30 -5.57
CA LYS A 664 24.84 -5.98 -4.32
C LYS A 664 24.35 -7.42 -4.53
N SER A 665 24.63 -8.00 -5.69
CA SER A 665 24.31 -9.38 -5.99
C SER A 665 25.24 -10.34 -5.23
N SER A 666 24.98 -11.64 -5.32
CA SER A 666 25.85 -12.66 -4.71
C SER A 666 27.28 -12.66 -5.26
N VAL A 667 27.51 -12.09 -6.44
CA VAL A 667 28.84 -11.99 -7.09
C VAL A 667 29.56 -10.67 -6.82
N ASP A 668 28.89 -9.69 -6.21
CA ASP A 668 29.48 -8.42 -5.82
C ASP A 668 30.18 -8.53 -4.45
N ASP A 669 31.32 -7.85 -4.31
CA ASP A 669 32.03 -7.78 -3.03
C ASP A 669 31.38 -6.75 -2.11
N TYR A 670 30.69 -5.76 -2.68
CA TYR A 670 30.02 -4.71 -1.92
C TYR A 670 28.67 -5.18 -1.38
N LYS A 671 28.49 -5.06 -0.06
CA LYS A 671 27.24 -5.36 0.64
C LYS A 671 26.87 -4.17 1.52
N ASN A 672 25.69 -3.62 1.27
CA ASN A 672 25.10 -2.57 2.10
C ASN A 672 23.58 -2.71 2.08
N ASP A 673 23.03 -3.17 3.20
CA ASP A 673 21.60 -3.35 3.34
C ASP A 673 20.96 -2.03 3.78
N VAL A 674 20.05 -1.52 2.94
CA VAL A 674 19.23 -0.36 3.24
C VAL A 674 17.78 -0.82 3.29
N LEU A 675 17.03 -0.28 4.25
CA LEU A 675 15.63 -0.60 4.49
C LEU A 675 14.78 0.61 4.09
N CYS A 676 13.73 0.38 3.31
CA CYS A 676 12.71 1.39 3.06
C CYS A 676 11.49 1.12 3.92
N PHE A 677 11.08 2.09 4.71
CA PHE A 677 9.84 2.08 5.48
C PHE A 677 8.81 2.96 4.81
N VAL A 678 7.56 2.51 4.76
CA VAL A 678 6.40 3.30 4.35
C VAL A 678 5.35 3.25 5.45
N PHE A 679 4.87 4.42 5.85
CA PHE A 679 3.84 4.61 6.84
C PHE A 679 2.60 5.15 6.16
N ILE A 680 1.46 4.49 6.40
CA ILE A 680 0.14 4.99 6.02
C ILE A 680 -0.68 5.14 7.29
N TYR A 681 -1.11 6.36 7.58
CA TYR A 681 -1.93 6.69 8.73
C TYR A 681 -3.27 5.93 8.68
N ILE A 682 -3.70 5.32 9.78
CA ILE A 682 -5.00 4.63 9.86
C ILE A 682 -5.98 5.47 10.68
N GLY A 683 -5.59 5.91 11.88
CA GLY A 683 -6.45 6.66 12.79
C GLY A 683 -5.80 6.93 14.14
N ASP A 684 -6.40 7.81 14.94
CA ASP A 684 -5.93 8.16 16.28
C ASP A 684 -6.33 7.10 17.31
N ILE A 685 -5.51 6.92 18.35
CA ILE A 685 -5.81 6.00 19.45
C ILE A 685 -6.77 6.66 20.42
N ASN A 686 -8.07 6.39 20.26
CA ASN A 686 -9.09 6.87 21.18
C ASN A 686 -9.10 6.03 22.47
N SER A 687 -8.46 6.55 23.51
CA SER A 687 -8.47 5.96 24.87
C SER A 687 -9.82 6.05 25.58
N LYS A 688 -10.75 6.90 25.11
CA LYS A 688 -12.08 7.09 25.67
C LYS A 688 -13.11 6.02 25.29
N ASN A 689 -12.89 5.26 24.21
CA ASN A 689 -13.85 4.26 23.73
C ASN A 689 -13.59 2.83 24.23
N ARG A 690 -12.74 2.65 25.25
CA ARG A 690 -12.34 1.32 25.78
C ARG A 690 -13.51 0.40 26.18
N PHE A 691 -14.72 0.91 26.34
CA PHE A 691 -15.92 0.14 26.70
C PHE A 691 -17.02 0.10 25.61
N LYS A 692 -16.91 0.85 24.50
CA LYS A 692 -17.97 0.94 23.47
C LYS A 692 -18.09 -0.31 22.59
N HIS A 693 -17.04 -1.13 22.50
CA HIS A 693 -17.01 -2.30 21.65
C HIS A 693 -16.60 -3.56 22.42
N LYS A 694 -17.56 -4.13 23.16
CA LYS A 694 -17.75 -5.58 23.05
C LYS A 694 -18.74 -5.79 21.92
N VAL A 695 -18.26 -6.12 20.73
CA VAL A 695 -19.10 -6.79 19.73
C VAL A 695 -19.64 -8.03 20.45
N LYS A 696 -20.90 -7.95 20.89
CA LYS A 696 -21.59 -9.10 21.46
C LYS A 696 -21.91 -10.03 20.30
N ASP A 697 -20.92 -10.80 19.86
CA ASP A 697 -21.07 -11.97 18.97
C ASP A 697 -21.88 -13.11 19.65
N LYS A 698 -22.59 -12.81 20.73
CA LYS A 698 -23.23 -13.78 21.59
C LYS A 698 -24.74 -13.56 21.59
N PHE A 699 -25.35 -13.70 20.42
CA PHE A 699 -26.69 -14.28 20.39
C PHE A 699 -26.53 -15.75 20.78
N ASN A 700 -26.45 -15.99 22.10
CA ASN A 700 -26.20 -17.32 22.62
C ASN A 700 -27.48 -18.13 22.45
N VAL A 701 -27.38 -19.27 21.80
CA VAL A 701 -28.48 -20.22 21.69
C VAL A 701 -28.93 -20.60 23.09
N SER A 702 -30.18 -20.32 23.45
CA SER A 702 -30.77 -20.75 24.72
C SER A 702 -30.62 -22.27 24.83
N SER A 703 -29.95 -22.74 25.89
CA SER A 703 -29.75 -24.15 26.14
C SER A 703 -31.11 -24.87 26.24
N LYS A 704 -31.19 -26.04 25.58
CA LYS A 704 -32.34 -26.96 25.60
C LYS A 704 -32.54 -27.51 27.03
N LYS A 705 -33.03 -26.72 27.98
CA LYS A 705 -33.57 -27.24 29.24
C LYS A 705 -35.07 -27.48 29.06
N SER A 706 -35.49 -28.73 29.26
CA SER A 706 -36.89 -29.15 29.20
C SER A 706 -37.73 -28.33 30.18
N LEU A 707 -38.82 -27.74 29.68
CA LEU A 707 -39.79 -27.03 30.53
C LEU A 707 -40.43 -28.00 31.53
N THR A 708 -39.99 -27.94 32.78
CA THR A 708 -40.70 -28.56 33.91
C THR A 708 -41.79 -27.61 34.41
N GLN A 709 -42.88 -28.12 35.02
CA GLN A 709 -43.95 -27.28 35.60
C GLN A 709 -43.45 -26.28 36.68
N ASP A 710 -42.22 -26.41 37.18
CA ASP A 710 -41.64 -25.61 38.26
C ASP A 710 -40.50 -24.66 37.81
N SER A 711 -40.44 -24.32 36.51
CA SER A 711 -39.48 -23.37 35.93
C SER A 711 -40.05 -21.96 35.73
N VAL A 712 -39.20 -20.94 35.80
CA VAL A 712 -39.52 -19.51 35.56
C VAL A 712 -38.66 -18.97 34.42
N ASP A 713 -39.29 -18.24 33.50
CA ASP A 713 -38.60 -17.48 32.46
C ASP A 713 -38.16 -16.13 33.03
N LEU A 714 -36.84 -15.92 33.09
CA LEU A 714 -36.22 -14.68 33.50
C LEU A 714 -35.72 -13.94 32.27
N ALA A 715 -36.16 -12.71 32.11
CA ALA A 715 -35.62 -11.83 31.08
C ALA A 715 -34.42 -11.10 31.67
N THR A 716 -33.26 -11.31 31.06
CA THR A 716 -32.00 -10.75 31.54
C THR A 716 -31.59 -9.53 30.72
N PHE A 717 -30.88 -8.61 31.36
CA PHE A 717 -30.36 -7.37 30.76
C PHE A 717 -29.19 -6.84 31.58
N ASN A 718 -28.39 -5.93 31.03
CA ASN A 718 -27.37 -5.22 31.80
C ASN A 718 -27.68 -3.74 31.93
N LEU A 719 -27.29 -3.23 33.10
CA LEU A 719 -27.08 -1.81 33.34
C LEU A 719 -25.59 -1.66 33.66
N GLY A 720 -24.82 -1.15 32.69
CA GLY A 720 -23.35 -1.05 32.80
C GLY A 720 -22.71 -2.41 32.95
N SER A 721 -21.97 -2.63 34.05
CA SER A 721 -21.32 -3.91 34.35
C SER A 721 -22.23 -4.90 35.10
N LYS A 722 -23.42 -4.47 35.54
CA LYS A 722 -24.33 -5.26 36.37
C LYS A 722 -25.29 -6.08 35.52
N PHE A 723 -25.33 -7.39 35.80
CA PHE A 723 -26.25 -8.34 35.16
C PHE A 723 -27.54 -8.49 35.98
N LEU A 724 -28.65 -8.00 35.42
CA LEU A 724 -29.95 -7.88 36.07
C LEU A 724 -30.97 -8.81 35.39
N ALA A 725 -32.02 -9.17 36.13
CA ALA A 725 -33.12 -9.98 35.60
C ALA A 725 -34.47 -9.57 36.18
N VAL A 726 -35.52 -9.78 35.39
CA VAL A 726 -36.92 -9.63 35.81
C VAL A 726 -37.71 -10.83 35.31
N GLU A 727 -38.71 -11.29 36.07
CA GLU A 727 -39.62 -12.33 35.58
C GLU A 727 -40.34 -11.87 34.30
N ALA A 728 -40.24 -12.65 33.22
CA ALA A 728 -40.75 -12.29 31.90
C ALA A 728 -42.27 -12.01 31.90
N LYS A 729 -43.02 -12.59 32.85
CA LYS A 729 -44.46 -12.35 33.04
C LYS A 729 -44.79 -10.89 33.37
N ASN A 730 -43.88 -10.16 34.00
CA ASN A 730 -44.06 -8.78 34.44
C ASN A 730 -43.55 -7.75 33.41
N ILE A 731 -43.05 -8.19 32.26
CA ILE A 731 -42.47 -7.31 31.24
C ILE A 731 -43.45 -7.17 30.10
N ILE A 732 -43.79 -5.94 29.70
CA ILE A 732 -44.66 -5.68 28.56
C ILE A 732 -43.87 -5.89 27.26
N CYS A 733 -42.85 -5.06 27.06
CA CYS A 733 -41.88 -5.14 25.97
C CYS A 733 -40.71 -4.18 26.24
N SER A 734 -39.67 -4.29 25.43
CA SER A 734 -38.61 -3.30 25.31
C SER A 734 -38.82 -2.43 24.07
N ILE A 735 -38.44 -1.17 24.18
CA ILE A 735 -38.50 -0.13 23.16
C ILE A 735 -37.14 0.58 23.10
N GLY A 736 -36.83 1.21 21.96
CA GLY A 736 -35.61 2.01 21.83
C GLY A 736 -35.69 3.33 22.56
N ILE A 737 -34.54 3.84 23.00
CA ILE A 737 -34.43 5.15 23.65
C ILE A 737 -34.81 6.32 22.73
N ASP A 738 -34.77 6.13 21.41
CA ASP A 738 -35.20 7.09 20.40
C ASP A 738 -36.69 7.50 20.51
N LYS A 739 -37.48 6.74 21.27
CA LYS A 739 -38.90 7.02 21.53
C LYS A 739 -39.15 7.77 22.84
N LEU A 740 -38.11 8.05 23.62
CA LEU A 740 -38.23 8.83 24.84
C LEU A 740 -38.52 10.29 24.49
N GLU A 741 -39.64 10.81 24.98
CA GLU A 741 -39.87 12.24 24.99
C GLU A 741 -39.36 12.80 26.32
N GLU A 742 -38.21 13.47 26.24
CA GLU A 742 -37.55 14.07 27.39
C GLU A 742 -38.38 15.23 27.96
N SER A 743 -38.39 15.32 29.29
CA SER A 743 -39.02 16.43 30.01
C SER A 743 -38.22 17.73 29.80
N ILE A 744 -38.92 18.83 29.50
CA ILE A 744 -38.34 20.11 29.08
C ILE A 744 -37.52 20.81 30.19
N ASP A 745 -37.68 20.42 31.48
CA ASP A 745 -37.11 21.20 32.59
C ASP A 745 -36.87 20.37 33.88
N MET A 746 -35.96 19.38 33.84
CA MET A 746 -35.63 18.57 35.01
C MET A 746 -34.13 18.48 35.30
N ASP A 747 -33.79 18.50 36.59
CA ASP A 747 -32.42 18.29 37.09
C ASP A 747 -31.88 16.94 36.57
N LYS A 748 -30.61 16.92 36.15
CA LYS A 748 -29.94 15.71 35.64
C LYS A 748 -29.91 14.58 36.66
N LYS A 749 -30.04 14.90 37.96
CA LYS A 749 -30.11 13.93 39.07
C LYS A 749 -31.51 13.37 39.34
N ASN A 750 -32.54 13.79 38.61
CA ASN A 750 -33.87 13.25 38.82
C ASN A 750 -33.98 11.83 38.24
N HIS A 751 -34.57 10.92 39.02
CA HIS A 751 -34.88 9.56 38.62
C HIS A 751 -35.88 9.48 37.46
N PHE A 752 -36.77 10.47 37.30
CA PHE A 752 -37.66 10.55 36.14
C PHE A 752 -36.96 11.24 34.96
N LYS A 753 -36.99 10.63 33.77
CA LYS A 753 -36.29 11.14 32.58
C LYS A 753 -37.21 11.58 31.44
N GLY A 754 -38.46 11.15 31.46
CA GLY A 754 -39.43 11.49 30.42
C GLY A 754 -40.53 10.45 30.29
N MET A 755 -41.28 10.51 29.19
CA MET A 755 -42.37 9.57 28.92
C MET A 755 -42.21 8.89 27.55
N VAL A 756 -42.82 7.72 27.41
CA VAL A 756 -42.96 7.07 26.09
C VAL A 756 -44.42 6.75 25.81
N LEU A 757 -44.86 7.00 24.58
CA LEU A 757 -46.17 6.60 24.08
C LEU A 757 -46.18 5.11 23.70
N TYR A 758 -47.01 4.33 24.40
CA TYR A 758 -47.26 2.92 24.08
C TYR A 758 -48.77 2.63 24.05
N LYS A 759 -49.27 2.14 22.91
CA LYS A 759 -50.70 1.81 22.70
C LYS A 759 -51.68 2.90 23.18
N GLN A 760 -51.38 4.17 22.88
CA GLN A 760 -52.15 5.37 23.25
C GLN A 760 -52.04 5.82 24.72
N ASN A 761 -51.24 5.14 25.55
CA ASN A 761 -50.96 5.55 26.92
C ASN A 761 -49.52 6.08 27.04
N LEU A 762 -49.33 7.13 27.83
CA LEU A 762 -48.01 7.65 28.19
C LEU A 762 -47.49 6.89 29.41
N ILE A 763 -46.29 6.32 29.29
CA ILE A 763 -45.64 5.58 30.36
C ILE A 763 -44.41 6.35 30.84
N SER A 764 -44.31 6.55 32.14
CA SER A 764 -43.17 7.22 32.76
C SER A 764 -41.90 6.38 32.67
N VAL A 765 -40.78 6.99 32.28
CA VAL A 765 -39.47 6.34 32.16
C VAL A 765 -38.54 6.83 33.27
N LEU A 766 -37.92 5.86 33.93
CA LEU A 766 -37.08 6.06 35.09
C LEU A 766 -35.65 5.60 34.84
N ASP A 767 -34.74 6.29 35.52
CA ASP A 767 -33.35 5.97 35.65
C ASP A 767 -33.10 5.31 37.00
N ILE A 768 -32.60 4.08 36.97
CA ILE A 768 -32.35 3.27 38.16
C ILE A 768 -30.86 3.17 38.52
N ARG A 769 -29.99 3.95 37.87
CA ARG A 769 -28.53 3.95 38.11
C ARG A 769 -28.17 4.24 39.56
N ASP A 770 -28.80 5.26 40.15
CA ASP A 770 -28.56 5.68 41.54
C ASP A 770 -28.91 4.58 42.56
N PHE A 771 -29.98 3.80 42.30
CA PHE A 771 -30.40 2.71 43.18
C PHE A 771 -29.49 1.47 43.12
N ILE A 772 -28.74 1.31 42.03
CA ILE A 772 -27.86 0.15 41.78
C ILE A 772 -26.38 0.53 42.00
N ASN A 773 -26.10 1.82 42.20
CA ASN A 773 -24.79 2.42 42.44
C ASN A 773 -23.79 2.07 41.32
N GLU A 774 -24.20 2.36 40.09
CA GLU A 774 -23.41 2.13 38.87
C GLU A 774 -23.19 3.45 38.13
N GLU A 775 -21.92 3.87 37.98
CA GLU A 775 -21.56 5.07 37.22
C GLU A 775 -21.44 4.74 35.73
N ILE A 776 -22.46 5.15 34.96
CA ILE A 776 -22.59 4.93 33.51
C ILE A 776 -22.97 6.27 32.89
N GLU A 777 -22.37 6.63 31.75
CA GLU A 777 -22.75 7.81 30.98
C GLU A 777 -24.10 7.63 30.25
N ASP A 778 -24.79 8.73 29.96
CA ASP A 778 -26.11 8.71 29.30
C ASP A 778 -26.08 8.10 27.89
N ASP A 779 -24.92 8.16 27.21
CA ASP A 779 -24.73 7.63 25.86
C ASP A 779 -24.63 6.10 25.79
N GLU A 780 -24.51 5.42 26.94
CA GLU A 780 -24.50 3.95 27.02
C GLU A 780 -25.89 3.34 27.28
N LEU A 781 -26.93 4.15 27.47
CA LEU A 781 -28.31 3.70 27.66
C LEU A 781 -28.99 3.57 26.30
N GLU A 782 -29.17 2.34 25.81
CA GLU A 782 -29.71 2.11 24.47
C GLU A 782 -31.19 1.70 24.47
N ASN A 783 -31.73 1.19 25.59
CA ASN A 783 -33.04 0.53 25.62
C ASN A 783 -33.88 0.98 26.83
N ILE A 784 -35.21 0.94 26.66
CA ILE A 784 -36.17 1.10 27.77
C ILE A 784 -36.98 -0.20 27.89
N ILE A 785 -37.07 -0.76 29.10
CA ILE A 785 -37.90 -1.94 29.39
C ILE A 785 -39.17 -1.46 30.09
N LEU A 786 -40.34 -1.75 29.50
CA LEU A 786 -41.64 -1.46 30.08
C LEU A 786 -42.06 -2.61 31.00
N LEU A 787 -42.25 -2.29 32.27
CA LEU A 787 -42.63 -3.21 33.34
C LEU A 787 -44.08 -2.96 33.76
N GLN A 788 -44.77 -4.04 34.07
CA GLN A 788 -46.12 -4.05 34.64
C GLN A 788 -46.05 -4.63 36.05
N TYR A 789 -46.46 -3.85 37.05
CA TYR A 789 -46.42 -4.26 38.46
C TYR A 789 -47.79 -4.66 39.02
N ASP A 790 -48.88 -4.16 38.43
CA ASP A 790 -50.26 -4.59 38.73
C ASP A 790 -50.98 -5.12 37.48
N LYS A 791 -51.64 -6.27 37.60
CA LYS A 791 -52.39 -6.90 36.52
C LYS A 791 -53.78 -6.29 36.33
N ASP A 792 -54.34 -5.66 37.36
CA ASP A 792 -55.72 -5.18 37.37
C ASP A 792 -55.85 -3.70 37.00
N ASN A 793 -54.73 -2.96 36.88
CA ASN A 793 -54.71 -1.54 36.52
C ASN A 793 -53.70 -1.22 35.40
N VAL A 794 -54.20 -0.86 34.21
CA VAL A 794 -53.37 -0.58 33.02
C VAL A 794 -52.59 0.74 33.15
N GLU A 795 -53.00 1.63 34.06
CA GLU A 795 -52.32 2.89 34.34
C GLU A 795 -51.01 2.72 35.14
N HIS A 796 -50.73 1.51 35.64
CA HIS A 796 -49.62 1.20 36.54
C HIS A 796 -48.50 0.47 35.78
N CYS A 797 -47.90 1.17 34.81
CA CYS A 797 -46.76 0.71 34.04
C CYS A 797 -45.58 1.68 34.22
N VAL A 798 -44.36 1.16 34.27
CA VAL A 798 -43.14 1.96 34.43
C VAL A 798 -42.09 1.49 33.41
N GLY A 799 -41.41 2.43 32.77
CA GLY A 799 -40.24 2.17 31.95
C GLY A 799 -38.95 2.31 32.76
N ILE A 800 -37.99 1.42 32.57
CA ILE A 800 -36.63 1.56 33.11
C ILE A 800 -35.60 1.68 31.99
N LEU A 801 -34.64 2.58 32.13
CA LEU A 801 -33.50 2.71 31.23
C LEU A 801 -32.49 1.60 31.48
N VAL A 802 -32.01 0.95 30.42
CA VAL A 802 -31.03 -0.12 30.50
C VAL A 802 -30.01 -0.02 29.36
N SER A 803 -28.78 -0.46 29.64
CA SER A 803 -27.68 -0.40 28.67
C SER A 803 -27.87 -1.42 27.56
N SER A 804 -28.16 -2.69 27.89
CA SER A 804 -28.29 -3.73 26.87
C SER A 804 -29.23 -4.86 27.26
N LEU A 805 -29.93 -5.41 26.27
CA LEU A 805 -30.75 -6.62 26.44
C LEU A 805 -29.88 -7.88 26.33
N GLU A 806 -30.20 -8.89 27.12
CA GLU A 806 -29.57 -10.21 27.12
C GLU A 806 -30.64 -11.30 26.88
N ASN A 807 -30.29 -12.58 26.95
CA ASN A 807 -31.23 -13.66 26.67
C ASN A 807 -32.36 -13.81 27.69
N ILE A 808 -33.40 -14.55 27.28
CA ILE A 808 -34.41 -15.07 28.22
C ILE A 808 -33.98 -16.45 28.69
N SER A 809 -33.59 -16.54 29.96
CA SER A 809 -33.08 -17.77 30.56
C SER A 809 -34.19 -18.48 31.34
N VAL A 810 -34.25 -19.80 31.21
CA VAL A 810 -35.20 -20.64 31.96
C VAL A 810 -34.46 -21.22 33.17
N VAL A 811 -34.94 -20.90 34.37
CA VAL A 811 -34.36 -21.36 35.65
C VAL A 811 -35.41 -22.12 36.46
N GLU A 812 -34.98 -23.09 37.25
CA GLU A 812 -35.87 -23.74 38.22
C GLU A 812 -36.11 -22.80 39.40
N ARG A 813 -37.34 -22.77 39.94
CA ARG A 813 -37.63 -21.90 41.11
C ARG A 813 -36.70 -22.15 42.29
N LYS A 814 -36.21 -23.39 42.44
CA LYS A 814 -35.29 -23.80 43.51
C LYS A 814 -33.89 -23.21 43.41
N SER A 815 -33.46 -22.79 42.22
CA SER A 815 -32.13 -22.17 42.04
C SER A 815 -32.12 -20.68 42.36
N ILE A 816 -33.29 -20.06 42.57
CA ILE A 816 -33.42 -18.65 42.95
C ILE A 816 -33.21 -18.53 44.46
N GLN A 817 -32.15 -17.82 44.86
CA GLN A 817 -31.81 -17.57 46.25
C GLN A 817 -32.33 -16.19 46.67
N HIS A 818 -33.30 -16.16 47.59
CA HIS A 818 -33.85 -14.90 48.12
C HIS A 818 -32.87 -14.23 49.09
N ILE A 819 -32.50 -12.96 48.82
CA ILE A 819 -31.53 -12.20 49.63
C ILE A 819 -32.08 -11.87 51.02
N GLN A 820 -33.41 -11.79 51.16
CA GLN A 820 -34.11 -11.52 52.43
C GLN A 820 -33.78 -12.54 53.54
N ASN A 821 -33.27 -13.72 53.19
CA ASN A 821 -32.84 -14.73 54.16
C ASN A 821 -31.42 -14.50 54.72
N HIS A 822 -30.67 -13.52 54.20
CA HIS A 822 -29.24 -13.33 54.53
C HIS A 822 -28.80 -11.89 54.87
N PHE A 823 -29.54 -10.84 54.47
CA PHE A 823 -29.18 -9.45 54.79
C PHE A 823 -30.38 -8.60 55.25
N LEU A 824 -30.27 -7.99 56.44
CA LEU A 824 -31.17 -6.97 56.97
C LEU A 824 -30.72 -5.59 56.46
N GLY A 825 -31.28 -5.14 55.33
CA GLY A 825 -31.08 -3.78 54.82
C GLY A 825 -32.17 -3.43 53.82
N ALA A 826 -32.97 -2.40 54.12
CA ALA A 826 -34.16 -2.02 53.35
C ALA A 826 -33.89 -1.30 52.01
N GLY A 827 -32.63 -1.14 51.60
CA GLY A 827 -32.25 -0.17 50.56
C GLY A 827 -31.97 -0.70 49.15
N THR A 828 -32.00 -2.01 48.88
CA THR A 828 -31.64 -2.53 47.54
C THR A 828 -32.88 -2.99 46.76
N LEU A 829 -33.01 -2.54 45.51
CA LEU A 829 -34.03 -2.98 44.54
C LEU A 829 -33.93 -4.47 44.16
N ILE A 830 -32.91 -5.19 44.65
CA ILE A 830 -32.65 -6.59 44.34
C ILE A 830 -33.40 -7.49 45.34
N GLN A 831 -34.22 -8.41 44.81
CA GLN A 831 -35.00 -9.38 45.58
C GLN A 831 -34.21 -10.68 45.84
N SER A 832 -33.53 -11.15 44.79
CA SER A 832 -32.96 -12.50 44.74
C SER A 832 -31.74 -12.55 43.83
N LEU A 833 -30.92 -13.57 44.01
CA LEU A 833 -29.82 -13.93 43.12
C LEU A 833 -30.11 -15.28 42.49
N VAL A 834 -29.71 -15.45 41.23
CA VAL A 834 -29.76 -16.74 40.56
C VAL A 834 -28.51 -16.93 39.73
N ASP A 835 -27.92 -18.11 39.82
CA ASP A 835 -26.84 -18.49 38.94
C ASP A 835 -27.41 -19.00 37.61
N ILE A 836 -27.04 -18.35 36.52
CA ILE A 836 -27.47 -18.67 35.17
C ILE A 836 -26.27 -19.28 34.44
N GLU A 837 -26.34 -20.59 34.21
CA GLU A 837 -25.39 -21.31 33.38
C GLU A 837 -25.82 -21.30 31.91
N GLU A 838 -25.07 -20.58 31.07
CA GLU A 838 -25.22 -20.59 29.61
C GLU A 838 -23.90 -21.00 28.94
N ASN A 839 -23.93 -22.11 28.20
CA ASN A 839 -22.81 -22.63 27.37
C ASN A 839 -21.44 -22.68 28.08
N GLY A 840 -21.41 -23.12 29.34
CA GLY A 840 -20.18 -23.35 30.11
C GLY A 840 -19.64 -22.13 30.87
N ASN A 841 -20.30 -20.97 30.80
CA ASN A 841 -20.03 -19.83 31.69
C ASN A 841 -21.22 -19.61 32.63
N SER A 842 -20.93 -19.60 33.93
CA SER A 842 -21.87 -19.22 34.99
C SER A 842 -21.83 -17.70 35.17
N LYS A 843 -23.00 -17.06 35.21
CA LYS A 843 -23.17 -15.65 35.56
C LYS A 843 -24.27 -15.51 36.59
N VAL A 844 -23.99 -14.78 37.67
CA VAL A 844 -24.99 -14.48 38.70
C VAL A 844 -25.84 -13.30 38.25
N ALA A 845 -27.13 -13.53 38.04
CA ALA A 845 -28.11 -12.49 37.75
C ALA A 845 -28.77 -12.00 39.03
N MET A 846 -28.93 -10.68 39.14
CA MET A 846 -29.64 -10.03 40.24
C MET A 846 -31.09 -9.75 39.84
N ILE A 847 -32.04 -10.39 40.50
CA ILE A 847 -33.48 -10.28 40.18
C ILE A 847 -34.04 -9.03 40.86
N LEU A 848 -34.62 -8.12 40.07
CA LEU A 848 -35.23 -6.88 40.58
C LEU A 848 -36.63 -7.11 41.15
N ASP A 849 -36.92 -6.45 42.27
CA ASP A 849 -38.26 -6.36 42.85
C ASP A 849 -38.99 -5.14 42.25
N ILE A 850 -39.91 -5.40 41.33
CA ILE A 850 -40.63 -4.33 40.61
C ILE A 850 -41.52 -3.52 41.57
N LYS A 851 -42.04 -4.12 42.64
CA LYS A 851 -42.90 -3.40 43.60
C LYS A 851 -42.11 -2.38 44.41
N LYS A 852 -40.86 -2.72 44.78
CA LYS A 852 -39.96 -1.80 45.47
C LYS A 852 -39.52 -0.61 44.63
N ILE A 853 -39.57 -0.71 43.30
CA ILE A 853 -39.29 0.43 42.43
C ILE A 853 -40.33 1.53 42.69
N ASP A 854 -41.62 1.18 42.71
CA ASP A 854 -42.71 2.12 42.98
C ASP A 854 -42.70 2.62 44.44
N ASP A 855 -42.51 1.71 45.41
CA ASP A 855 -42.49 2.04 46.84
C ASP A 855 -41.35 3.01 47.21
N ASN A 856 -40.16 2.86 46.60
CA ASN A 856 -39.03 3.75 46.86
C ASN A 856 -39.18 5.12 46.19
N LEU A 857 -39.85 5.20 45.04
CA LEU A 857 -40.10 6.47 44.34
C LEU A 857 -41.21 7.29 45.00
N THR A 858 -42.23 6.62 45.55
CA THR A 858 -43.30 7.29 46.30
C THR A 858 -42.84 7.76 47.68
N GLN A 859 -41.83 7.12 48.30
CA GLN A 859 -41.28 7.55 49.59
C GLN A 859 -40.34 8.77 49.52
N GLU A 860 -39.63 9.02 48.42
CA GLU A 860 -38.81 10.24 48.27
C GLU A 860 -39.64 11.50 47.97
N LEU A 861 -40.92 11.36 47.60
CA LEU A 861 -41.85 12.47 47.34
C LEU A 861 -42.64 12.91 48.59
N SER A 862 -42.45 12.25 49.74
CA SER A 862 -43.03 12.61 51.05
C SER A 862 -41.97 13.13 52.01
#